data_AF-A0AAF0Q1P9-F1
#
_entry.id   AF-A0AAF0Q1P9-F1
#
_cell.length_a   1.000
_cell.length_b   1.000
_cell.length_c   1.000
_cell.angle_alpha   90.00
_cell.angle_beta   90.00
_cell.angle_gamma   90.00
#
_symmetry.space_group_name_H-M   'P 1'
#
loop_
_entity.id
_entity.type
_entity.pdbx_description
1 polymer ?
#
loop_
_entity_poly.entity_id
_entity_poly.type
_entity_poly.pdbx_seq_one_letter_code
_entity_poly.pdbx_strand_id
1 'polypeptide(L)'
;MNNQPKMTHSLFVIFFVFGAIIPAFNAHIGDFDEVWRRRAEEAMKFTLQTYESEPANITLAFNQKTRDSVKELSAVVSKNETRRELGTKKYEGPCTVTNPIDKCWRCDPNWADNRKKLVECSMGFGYKTTGGRDGKYYVVSDSSDDYTTPKPGTLRHAVIQKEPLWIIFDRNMKIKLHQELIMQGDKTIDGRGATVHITGGASIMIQYTKNVIIHGLHIHDIVEGNGGMVRDAVDHIGFRTKSDGDGISIFGSSNIWIDHMSMENCYDGIIDAVEGSTGITISNGHYTDHNEVMLFGASDSSSIDQKMQITLAFNHFGKRLVQRMPRCRWGYIHVVNNDYTHWNMYAIGGSKNPTIISQGNRFIAPPDIFKKQITKREYSPESVWMQWTWRSEGDLYMNGAYFVQAGDPDWSKKHQNLYDGIAAAPADQVTWMTRDLVRGLDPYTTIRTIDSWKKYASLVRLVHGLQAWQKPRPIAWPCRTKAKTPPFKKYFPQEQQGPDRAAGAAVAADNSTRRHLAKKYKGPCMATNLIDKCWRCDPHWADHRQKYADCAMGFGSKAIGGKGGRVYVVTDNSDKDVENPTPGTLRHAVIQKEPLWIIFERHMHIKLKRELLMQSHKTIDGRGFNIHIEKGAGLKMQSVNNIIITNLHVHNIGITPGGMIRDSVDHVGIRSEDEGDGISLFAATDVWIDHVSMSRATDGLIDAVQGSTGITISNCHFTDHDKAMLFGANDNHVEDKKMQITLAYNHFGKRLDQRMPRVRFGFFHIVNNDYTHWMRYAIGGNSGATIISQGNRFIAQASLLIKEVTHREKAEESEWKNWTWLSIDDDMQNGAFFRTSGDQDALSKLKNLNLIPAEPSYKVGILTKFAGSLSCTAGRPC
;
A
#
# COMPACT_ATOMS: atom_id res chain seq x y z
N MET A 1 51.37 55.44 -1.19
CA MET A 1 52.40 54.47 -0.73
C MET A 1 51.68 53.13 -0.61
N ASN A 2 51.92 52.15 -1.48
CA ASN A 2 53.13 51.32 -1.67
C ASN A 2 53.35 50.27 -0.57
N ASN A 3 53.58 49.04 -1.04
CA ASN A 3 54.45 48.01 -0.47
C ASN A 3 53.95 47.08 0.67
N GLN A 4 53.41 45.94 0.24
CA GLN A 4 53.93 44.59 0.60
C GLN A 4 55.50 44.54 0.57
N PRO A 5 56.25 43.55 1.16
CA PRO A 5 55.98 42.11 0.93
C PRO A 5 56.63 41.02 1.86
N LYS A 6 56.51 39.77 1.38
CA LYS A 6 57.48 38.63 1.41
C LYS A 6 57.33 37.49 2.45
N MET A 7 57.77 36.32 1.98
CA MET A 7 57.66 34.97 2.58
C MET A 7 59.04 34.42 2.97
N THR A 8 59.06 33.42 3.85
CA THR A 8 59.90 32.20 3.77
C THR A 8 59.04 31.03 4.27
N HIS A 9 58.83 29.87 3.62
CA HIS A 9 59.66 28.87 2.91
C HIS A 9 60.02 27.62 3.74
N SER A 10 59.43 26.49 3.34
CA SER A 10 59.92 25.10 3.41
C SER A 10 60.11 24.38 4.76
N LEU A 11 59.36 23.28 4.93
CA LEU A 11 59.98 21.94 4.85
C LEU A 11 58.98 20.88 4.32
N PHE A 12 59.49 19.84 3.65
CA PHE A 12 58.72 18.68 3.19
C PHE A 12 58.62 17.60 4.28
N VAL A 13 57.47 16.95 4.40
CA VAL A 13 57.37 15.56 4.87
C VAL A 13 56.47 14.80 3.90
N ILE A 14 57.02 13.76 3.27
CA ILE A 14 56.26 12.85 2.41
C ILE A 14 55.57 11.83 3.31
N PHE A 15 54.25 11.72 3.23
CA PHE A 15 53.52 10.56 3.75
C PHE A 15 52.94 9.75 2.59
N PHE A 16 53.33 8.47 2.53
CA PHE A 16 52.83 7.53 1.54
C PHE A 16 51.38 7.13 1.84
N VAL A 17 50.65 6.79 0.78
CA VAL A 17 49.25 6.36 0.86
C VAL A 17 49.13 5.04 1.63
N PHE A 18 48.29 5.04 2.66
CA PHE A 18 47.50 3.85 3.02
C PHE A 18 46.02 4.19 2.85
N GLY A 19 45.43 3.67 1.77
CA GLY A 19 44.02 3.84 1.48
C GLY A 19 43.17 3.00 2.42
N ALA A 20 42.71 3.58 3.52
CA ALA A 20 41.58 3.04 4.26
C ALA A 20 40.33 3.20 3.38
N ILE A 21 39.99 2.16 2.61
CA ILE A 21 38.73 2.09 1.87
C ILE A 21 37.61 1.97 2.90
N ILE A 22 37.11 3.11 3.35
CA ILE A 22 35.78 3.21 3.92
C ILE A 22 34.82 2.76 2.81
N PRO A 23 33.89 1.81 3.07
CA PRO A 23 32.85 1.47 2.12
C PRO A 23 31.87 2.63 2.02
N ALA A 24 32.18 3.59 1.14
CA ALA A 24 31.22 4.58 0.69
C ALA A 24 30.09 3.86 -0.04
N PHE A 25 28.85 4.32 0.15
CA PHE A 25 27.73 3.89 -0.68
C PHE A 25 27.92 4.49 -2.07
N ASN A 26 28.53 3.77 -3.01
CA ASN A 26 28.89 4.29 -4.33
C ASN A 26 27.69 4.63 -5.25
N ALA A 27 26.45 4.64 -4.73
CA ALA A 27 25.20 4.93 -5.45
C ALA A 27 25.12 4.26 -6.83
N HIS A 28 25.31 2.94 -6.80
CA HIS A 28 25.33 2.05 -7.96
C HIS A 28 26.38 2.37 -9.04
N ILE A 29 27.29 3.33 -8.84
CA ILE A 29 28.43 3.55 -9.75
C ILE A 29 29.36 2.32 -9.70
N GLY A 30 29.60 1.71 -10.87
CA GLY A 30 30.51 0.59 -11.04
C GLY A 30 31.94 0.98 -11.42
N ASP A 31 32.15 2.18 -11.98
CA ASP A 31 33.46 2.81 -12.11
C ASP A 31 33.37 4.32 -11.82
N PHE A 32 34.18 4.81 -10.87
CA PHE A 32 34.13 6.19 -10.39
C PHE A 32 35.08 7.05 -11.22
N ASP A 33 34.66 7.33 -12.46
CA ASP A 33 35.41 8.08 -13.48
C ASP A 33 35.60 9.58 -13.15
N GLU A 34 36.28 10.31 -14.05
CA GLU A 34 36.55 11.74 -13.89
C GLU A 34 35.29 12.61 -13.93
N VAL A 35 34.26 12.22 -14.68
CA VAL A 35 32.98 12.95 -14.75
C VAL A 35 32.22 12.80 -13.42
N TRP A 36 32.17 11.60 -12.86
CA TRP A 36 31.56 11.37 -11.55
C TRP A 36 32.33 12.05 -10.41
N ARG A 37 33.67 12.02 -10.42
CA ARG A 37 34.50 12.79 -9.46
C ARG A 37 34.20 14.28 -9.54
N ARG A 38 34.22 14.86 -10.75
CA ARG A 38 33.97 16.28 -10.96
C ARG A 38 32.56 16.69 -10.55
N ARG A 39 31.54 15.88 -10.87
CA ARG A 39 30.17 16.11 -10.39
C ARG A 39 30.06 16.04 -8.88
N ALA A 40 30.68 15.05 -8.23
CA ALA A 40 30.68 14.95 -6.77
C ALA A 40 31.31 16.18 -6.10
N GLU A 41 32.42 16.68 -6.64
CA GLU A 41 33.03 17.94 -6.19
C GLU A 41 32.14 19.17 -6.43
N GLU A 42 31.55 19.31 -7.63
CA GLU A 42 30.68 20.43 -7.99
C GLU A 42 29.40 20.43 -7.14
N ALA A 43 28.79 19.27 -6.91
CA ALA A 43 27.60 19.09 -6.10
C ALA A 43 27.89 19.23 -4.59
N MET A 44 29.08 18.87 -4.11
CA MET A 44 29.53 19.18 -2.75
C MET A 44 29.73 20.69 -2.54
N LYS A 45 30.36 21.38 -3.50
CA LYS A 45 30.47 22.86 -3.49
C LYS A 45 29.07 23.51 -3.48
N PHE A 46 28.13 22.97 -4.26
CA PHE A 46 26.75 23.45 -4.31
C PHE A 46 25.93 23.12 -3.05
N THR A 47 26.17 21.96 -2.42
CA THR A 47 25.59 21.56 -1.13
C THR A 47 25.97 22.56 -0.04
N LEU A 48 27.23 22.97 0.03
CA LEU A 48 27.71 23.99 0.97
C LEU A 48 27.16 25.40 0.68
N GLN A 49 26.80 25.72 -0.57
CA GLN A 49 26.12 26.98 -0.96
C GLN A 49 24.61 26.94 -0.73
N THR A 50 24.01 25.75 -0.73
CA THR A 50 22.58 25.54 -0.58
C THR A 50 22.18 25.50 0.89
N TYR A 51 23.01 24.84 1.72
CA TYR A 51 22.88 24.72 3.17
C TYR A 51 22.66 26.08 3.85
N GLU A 52 21.53 26.20 4.53
CA GLU A 52 21.18 27.37 5.33
C GLU A 52 21.79 27.24 6.73
N SER A 53 22.60 28.21 7.16
CA SER A 53 23.19 28.19 8.50
C SER A 53 22.17 28.42 9.60
N GLU A 54 21.12 29.21 9.32
CA GLU A 54 20.03 29.54 10.25
C GLU A 54 18.71 28.91 9.75
N PRO A 55 18.56 27.57 9.82
CA PRO A 55 17.52 26.82 9.12
C PRO A 55 16.09 27.31 9.40
N ALA A 56 15.85 27.89 10.58
CA ALA A 56 14.53 28.37 10.96
C ALA A 56 14.06 29.63 10.19
N ASN A 57 14.95 30.37 9.54
CA ASN A 57 14.55 31.42 8.58
C ASN A 57 13.61 30.84 7.51
N ILE A 58 13.86 29.60 7.09
CA ILE A 58 13.06 28.87 6.12
C ILE A 58 11.80 28.29 6.76
N THR A 59 11.89 27.72 7.96
CA THR A 59 10.73 27.10 8.65
C THR A 59 9.69 28.14 9.08
N LEU A 60 10.12 29.33 9.53
CA LEU A 60 9.21 30.44 9.85
C LEU A 60 8.51 30.99 8.62
N ALA A 61 9.26 31.28 7.55
CA ALA A 61 8.68 31.77 6.30
C ALA A 61 7.63 30.79 5.75
N PHE A 62 7.87 29.48 5.91
CA PHE A 62 6.89 28.44 5.62
C PHE A 62 5.64 28.54 6.52
N ASN A 63 5.84 28.59 7.85
CA ASN A 63 4.77 28.64 8.84
C ASN A 63 3.88 29.89 8.74
N GLN A 64 4.44 31.03 8.30
CA GLN A 64 3.68 32.26 8.09
C GLN A 64 2.84 32.19 6.81
N LYS A 65 3.48 31.95 5.65
CA LYS A 65 2.82 31.90 4.34
C LYS A 65 1.68 30.86 4.31
N THR A 66 1.85 29.76 5.05
CA THR A 66 0.81 28.74 5.25
C THR A 66 -0.38 29.25 6.06
N ARG A 67 -0.14 29.93 7.19
CA ARG A 67 -1.22 30.47 8.02
C ARG A 67 -2.05 31.51 7.31
N ASP A 68 -1.42 32.42 6.57
CA ASP A 68 -2.13 33.47 5.87
C ASP A 68 -3.06 32.89 4.78
N SER A 69 -2.58 31.86 4.06
CA SER A 69 -3.42 31.09 3.11
C SER A 69 -4.67 30.50 3.77
N VAL A 70 -4.53 29.91 4.96
CA VAL A 70 -5.65 29.30 5.72
C VAL A 70 -6.60 30.36 6.26
N LYS A 71 -6.09 31.47 6.83
CA LYS A 71 -6.90 32.60 7.33
C LYS A 71 -7.81 33.14 6.22
N GLU A 72 -7.23 33.44 5.06
CA GLU A 72 -7.96 33.99 3.91
C GLU A 72 -9.14 33.10 3.49
N LEU A 73 -8.92 31.77 3.40
CA LEU A 73 -9.98 30.85 2.99
C LEU A 73 -11.12 30.76 4.04
N SER A 74 -10.79 30.79 5.33
CA SER A 74 -11.79 30.73 6.41
C SER A 74 -12.81 31.88 6.35
N ALA A 75 -12.37 33.07 5.93
CA ALA A 75 -13.20 34.26 5.74
C ALA A 75 -14.14 34.17 4.50
N VAL A 76 -13.83 33.30 3.53
CA VAL A 76 -14.63 33.05 2.33
C VAL A 76 -15.69 31.98 2.57
N VAL A 77 -15.32 30.85 3.20
CA VAL A 77 -16.22 29.71 3.41
C VAL A 77 -17.41 30.08 4.30
N SER A 78 -17.16 30.90 5.33
CA SER A 78 -18.15 31.29 6.37
C SER A 78 -19.36 32.09 5.87
N LYS A 79 -19.49 32.35 4.55
CA LYS A 79 -20.58 33.13 3.95
C LYS A 79 -21.58 32.31 3.11
N ASN A 80 -21.32 31.02 2.85
CA ASN A 80 -21.97 30.26 1.77
C ASN A 80 -22.77 29.00 2.18
N GLU A 81 -23.06 28.77 3.47
CA GLU A 81 -23.62 27.48 3.94
C GLU A 81 -25.07 27.14 3.48
N THR A 82 -25.81 28.07 2.85
CA THR A 82 -27.27 27.95 2.66
C THR A 82 -27.75 27.30 1.36
N ARG A 83 -26.87 26.77 0.49
CA ARG A 83 -27.29 26.03 -0.73
C ARG A 83 -26.54 24.73 -0.98
N ARG A 84 -27.31 23.65 -1.12
CA ARG A 84 -26.93 22.42 -1.82
C ARG A 84 -28.08 21.94 -2.70
N GLU A 85 -27.86 21.95 -4.00
CA GLU A 85 -28.66 21.22 -4.99
C GLU A 85 -27.72 20.39 -5.86
N LEU A 86 -28.23 19.28 -6.41
CA LEU A 86 -27.50 18.42 -7.32
C LEU A 86 -27.72 18.90 -8.76
N GLY A 87 -26.65 19.24 -9.48
CA GLY A 87 -26.77 19.67 -10.88
C GLY A 87 -25.42 19.74 -11.61
N THR A 88 -25.36 19.15 -12.81
CA THR A 88 -24.16 19.11 -13.65
C THR A 88 -23.99 20.41 -14.45
N LYS A 89 -23.46 21.46 -13.79
CA LYS A 89 -22.96 22.69 -14.44
C LYS A 89 -21.50 22.94 -14.03
N LYS A 90 -20.77 23.73 -14.83
CA LYS A 90 -19.45 24.24 -14.45
C LYS A 90 -19.58 25.05 -13.15
N TYR A 91 -18.63 24.86 -12.24
CA TYR A 91 -18.55 25.58 -10.98
C TYR A 91 -17.91 26.96 -11.20
N GLU A 92 -18.67 28.03 -10.98
CA GLU A 92 -18.25 29.43 -11.10
C GLU A 92 -17.91 30.07 -9.73
N GLY A 93 -17.82 29.26 -8.67
CA GLY A 93 -17.50 29.74 -7.32
C GLY A 93 -16.00 30.01 -7.13
N PRO A 94 -15.61 30.60 -5.98
CA PRO A 94 -14.21 30.89 -5.67
C PRO A 94 -13.36 29.62 -5.60
N CYS A 95 -12.05 29.75 -5.87
CA CYS A 95 -11.08 28.67 -5.73
C CYS A 95 -11.10 28.13 -4.29
N THR A 96 -11.36 26.84 -4.11
CA THR A 96 -11.54 26.21 -2.78
C THR A 96 -10.27 25.54 -2.24
N VAL A 97 -9.13 25.84 -2.87
CA VAL A 97 -7.79 25.32 -2.57
C VAL A 97 -7.22 26.02 -1.33
N THR A 98 -6.45 25.28 -0.55
CA THR A 98 -6.24 25.50 0.89
C THR A 98 -4.78 25.80 1.26
N ASN A 99 -3.84 24.96 0.83
CA ASN A 99 -2.41 25.15 1.09
C ASN A 99 -1.77 26.18 0.14
N PRO A 100 -0.71 26.90 0.55
CA PRO A 100 -0.13 28.00 -0.22
C PRO A 100 0.60 27.58 -1.51
N ILE A 101 1.07 26.32 -1.62
CA ILE A 101 1.74 25.81 -2.82
C ILE A 101 0.69 25.58 -3.90
N ASP A 102 -0.37 24.83 -3.59
CA ASP A 102 -1.46 24.55 -4.51
C ASP A 102 -2.20 25.82 -4.90
N LYS A 103 -2.51 26.71 -3.94
CA LYS A 103 -3.23 27.96 -4.18
C LYS A 103 -2.51 28.88 -5.18
N CYS A 104 -1.18 28.83 -5.21
CA CYS A 104 -0.34 29.62 -6.11
C CYS A 104 -0.49 29.25 -7.59
N TRP A 105 -0.81 27.98 -7.93
CA TRP A 105 -0.96 27.54 -9.32
C TRP A 105 -2.32 26.91 -9.68
N ARG A 106 -2.98 26.16 -8.80
CA ARG A 106 -4.27 25.48 -9.08
C ARG A 106 -5.44 26.45 -9.19
N CYS A 107 -5.30 27.67 -8.67
CA CYS A 107 -6.27 28.76 -8.85
C CYS A 107 -6.06 29.57 -10.14
N ASP A 108 -5.03 29.27 -10.94
CA ASP A 108 -4.85 29.85 -12.28
C ASP A 108 -5.65 29.03 -13.31
N PRO A 109 -6.72 29.57 -13.91
CA PRO A 109 -7.50 28.83 -14.90
C PRO A 109 -6.70 28.51 -16.17
N ASN A 110 -5.62 29.25 -16.42
CA ASN A 110 -4.75 29.14 -17.58
C ASN A 110 -3.44 28.42 -17.23
N TRP A 111 -3.41 27.61 -16.16
CA TRP A 111 -2.22 26.84 -15.73
C TRP A 111 -1.57 26.01 -16.85
N ALA A 112 -2.35 25.60 -17.86
CA ALA A 112 -1.88 24.79 -19.00
C ALA A 112 -0.99 25.59 -19.97
N ASP A 113 -1.24 26.89 -20.10
CA ASP A 113 -0.39 27.83 -20.83
C ASP A 113 0.73 28.36 -19.91
N ASN A 114 0.37 28.65 -18.65
CA ASN A 114 1.24 29.21 -17.61
C ASN A 114 2.08 28.15 -16.85
N ARG A 115 2.27 26.92 -17.37
CA ARG A 115 2.83 25.77 -16.61
C ARG A 115 4.04 26.08 -15.75
N LYS A 116 4.98 26.85 -16.28
CA LYS A 116 6.26 27.23 -15.65
C LYS A 116 6.12 28.07 -14.38
N LYS A 117 5.00 28.77 -14.21
CA LYS A 117 4.65 29.55 -13.00
C LYS A 117 4.67 28.71 -11.72
N LEU A 118 4.51 27.39 -11.84
CA LEU A 118 4.63 26.43 -10.74
C LEU A 118 5.88 26.65 -9.86
N VAL A 119 7.02 27.09 -10.42
CA VAL A 119 8.26 27.25 -9.63
C VAL A 119 8.21 28.42 -8.65
N GLU A 120 7.33 29.40 -8.86
CA GLU A 120 7.05 30.49 -7.91
C GLU A 120 6.32 29.99 -6.65
N CYS A 121 5.77 28.77 -6.72
CA CYS A 121 5.02 28.13 -5.65
C CYS A 121 5.91 27.29 -4.71
N SER A 122 7.19 27.05 -5.04
CA SER A 122 8.10 26.30 -4.17
C SER A 122 8.31 27.00 -2.82
N MET A 123 8.44 26.20 -1.77
CA MET A 123 8.55 26.63 -0.36
C MET A 123 9.41 25.62 0.42
N GLY A 124 9.87 25.97 1.62
CA GLY A 124 10.70 25.09 2.45
C GLY A 124 12.16 25.09 1.98
N PHE A 125 12.99 24.13 2.40
CA PHE A 125 14.41 24.11 2.01
C PHE A 125 14.62 24.02 0.49
N GLY A 126 13.67 23.45 -0.26
CA GLY A 126 13.63 23.45 -1.72
C GLY A 126 13.17 24.74 -2.40
N TYR A 127 12.93 25.86 -1.68
CA TYR A 127 12.40 27.11 -2.27
C TYR A 127 13.27 27.72 -3.39
N LYS A 128 14.57 27.43 -3.41
CA LYS A 128 15.52 27.86 -4.45
C LYS A 128 15.38 27.07 -5.77
N THR A 129 14.55 26.03 -5.82
CA THR A 129 14.46 25.09 -6.96
C THR A 129 13.70 25.69 -8.15
N THR A 130 14.43 26.03 -9.22
CA THR A 130 13.87 26.57 -10.47
C THR A 130 13.52 25.50 -11.52
N GLY A 131 13.99 24.26 -11.34
CA GLY A 131 13.82 23.20 -12.34
C GLY A 131 14.27 23.64 -13.73
N GLY A 132 13.49 23.26 -14.74
CA GLY A 132 13.68 23.67 -16.12
C GLY A 132 12.95 24.95 -16.54
N ARG A 133 12.63 25.88 -15.63
CA ARG A 133 11.86 27.11 -15.95
C ARG A 133 12.42 27.84 -17.18
N ASP A 134 13.73 28.03 -17.23
CA ASP A 134 14.40 28.85 -18.24
C ASP A 134 14.71 28.07 -19.54
N GLY A 135 14.29 26.80 -19.60
CA GLY A 135 14.44 25.92 -20.74
C GLY A 135 13.35 26.02 -21.80
N LYS A 136 13.52 25.32 -22.92
CA LYS A 136 12.41 25.02 -23.85
C LYS A 136 11.50 23.94 -23.25
N TYR A 137 10.25 23.86 -23.74
CA TYR A 137 9.43 22.67 -23.48
C TYR A 137 10.03 21.47 -24.24
N TYR A 138 10.08 20.31 -23.59
CA TYR A 138 10.34 19.03 -24.24
C TYR A 138 9.08 18.19 -24.15
N VAL A 139 8.55 17.75 -25.29
CA VAL A 139 7.37 16.88 -25.33
C VAL A 139 7.84 15.44 -25.45
N VAL A 140 7.60 14.65 -24.41
CA VAL A 140 7.69 13.19 -24.48
C VAL A 140 6.49 12.71 -25.30
N SER A 141 6.79 12.05 -26.41
CA SER A 141 5.83 11.47 -27.36
C SER A 141 6.06 9.97 -27.58
N ASP A 142 7.12 9.41 -26.99
CA ASP A 142 7.46 8.00 -27.02
C ASP A 142 7.81 7.51 -25.61
N SER A 143 7.14 6.44 -25.16
CA SER A 143 7.29 5.87 -23.82
C SER A 143 8.31 4.72 -23.75
N SER A 144 9.02 4.43 -24.84
CA SER A 144 10.11 3.45 -24.86
C SER A 144 11.39 4.00 -24.20
N ASP A 145 12.19 3.09 -23.65
CA ASP A 145 13.45 3.41 -22.97
C ASP A 145 14.61 2.61 -23.58
N ASP A 146 15.59 3.31 -24.17
CA ASP A 146 16.92 2.76 -24.45
C ASP A 146 17.90 3.46 -23.50
N TYR A 147 18.44 2.70 -22.55
CA TYR A 147 19.33 3.21 -21.51
C TYR A 147 20.77 3.48 -22.00
N THR A 148 21.09 3.13 -23.25
CA THR A 148 22.40 3.36 -23.88
C THR A 148 22.35 4.43 -24.97
N THR A 149 21.27 4.46 -25.75
CA THR A 149 21.09 5.25 -26.98
C THR A 149 19.67 5.83 -27.06
N PRO A 150 19.22 6.61 -26.04
CA PRO A 150 17.86 7.14 -25.98
C PRO A 150 17.60 8.11 -27.13
N LYS A 151 16.53 7.85 -27.89
CA LYS A 151 16.11 8.63 -29.07
C LYS A 151 15.26 9.86 -28.70
N PRO A 152 15.24 10.92 -29.52
CA PRO A 152 14.33 12.06 -29.35
C PRO A 152 12.86 11.62 -29.22
N GLY A 153 12.09 12.32 -28.40
CA GLY A 153 10.71 11.98 -28.02
C GLY A 153 10.59 11.11 -26.77
N THR A 154 11.69 10.54 -26.25
CA THR A 154 11.70 9.71 -25.02
C THR A 154 12.03 10.52 -23.76
N LEU A 155 11.53 10.07 -22.62
CA LEU A 155 11.83 10.69 -21.32
C LEU A 155 13.33 10.64 -20.99
N ARG A 156 14.02 9.51 -21.27
CA ARG A 156 15.47 9.43 -21.02
C ARG A 156 16.24 10.43 -21.88
N HIS A 157 15.92 10.57 -23.17
CA HIS A 157 16.55 11.60 -23.99
C HIS A 157 16.32 12.99 -23.39
N ALA A 158 15.12 13.29 -22.88
CA ALA A 158 14.82 14.57 -22.26
C ALA A 158 15.71 14.87 -21.03
N VAL A 159 15.82 13.95 -20.08
CA VAL A 159 16.50 14.24 -18.79
C VAL A 159 18.03 14.31 -18.89
N ILE A 160 18.64 13.71 -19.92
CA ILE A 160 20.11 13.73 -20.11
C ILE A 160 20.64 14.97 -20.85
N GLN A 161 19.76 15.87 -21.33
CA GLN A 161 20.19 17.07 -22.07
C GLN A 161 20.93 18.07 -21.18
N LYS A 162 21.84 18.85 -21.79
CA LYS A 162 22.65 19.84 -21.08
C LYS A 162 21.89 21.13 -20.77
N GLU A 163 21.02 21.56 -21.67
CA GLU A 163 20.19 22.73 -21.43
C GLU A 163 19.11 22.47 -20.36
N PRO A 164 18.60 23.52 -19.69
CA PRO A 164 17.40 23.39 -18.89
C PRO A 164 16.21 22.94 -19.76
N LEU A 165 15.30 22.11 -19.21
CA LEU A 165 14.13 21.62 -19.94
C LEU A 165 12.89 21.48 -19.05
N TRP A 166 11.75 21.96 -19.57
CA TRP A 166 10.43 21.68 -18.99
C TRP A 166 9.77 20.53 -19.74
N ILE A 167 9.86 19.34 -19.16
CA ILE A 167 9.47 18.08 -19.78
C ILE A 167 7.98 17.83 -19.51
N ILE A 168 7.18 17.73 -20.57
CA ILE A 168 5.75 17.40 -20.55
C ILE A 168 5.47 16.18 -21.43
N PHE A 169 4.25 15.67 -21.39
CA PHE A 169 3.83 14.45 -22.09
C PHE A 169 2.65 14.76 -23.00
N ASP A 170 2.65 14.27 -24.24
CA ASP A 170 1.58 14.59 -25.21
C ASP A 170 0.24 13.87 -24.94
N ARG A 171 0.29 12.81 -24.13
CA ARG A 171 -0.84 11.94 -23.76
C ARG A 171 -0.50 11.18 -22.47
N ASN A 172 -1.47 10.41 -21.96
CA ASN A 172 -1.24 9.48 -20.84
C ASN A 172 -0.19 8.44 -21.22
N MET A 173 0.78 8.18 -20.34
CA MET A 173 1.89 7.27 -20.60
C MET A 173 2.17 6.31 -19.45
N LYS A 174 2.67 5.12 -19.80
CA LYS A 174 3.32 4.18 -18.87
C LYS A 174 4.74 3.96 -19.39
N ILE A 175 5.73 4.36 -18.61
CA ILE A 175 7.15 4.35 -18.98
C ILE A 175 7.86 3.31 -18.09
N LYS A 176 8.29 2.21 -18.70
CA LYS A 176 9.19 1.24 -18.06
C LYS A 176 10.63 1.67 -18.30
N LEU A 177 11.32 2.00 -17.23
CA LEU A 177 12.76 2.23 -17.22
C LEU A 177 13.48 0.88 -17.21
N HIS A 178 14.39 0.64 -18.17
CA HIS A 178 15.14 -0.61 -18.25
C HIS A 178 16.35 -0.64 -17.31
N GLN A 179 16.89 0.53 -16.98
CA GLN A 179 17.89 0.79 -15.94
C GLN A 179 17.60 2.17 -15.33
N GLU A 180 18.26 2.52 -14.23
CA GLU A 180 18.05 3.79 -13.49
C GLU A 180 17.93 5.01 -14.41
N LEU A 181 16.91 5.87 -14.20
CA LEU A 181 16.78 7.14 -14.92
C LEU A 181 17.66 8.21 -14.25
N ILE A 182 18.95 8.15 -14.57
CA ILE A 182 19.95 9.15 -14.18
C ILE A 182 19.74 10.43 -15.00
N MET A 183 19.79 11.61 -14.37
CA MET A 183 19.48 12.89 -15.01
C MET A 183 20.49 14.01 -14.78
N GLN A 184 20.57 14.94 -15.75
CA GLN A 184 21.25 16.22 -15.60
C GLN A 184 20.43 17.21 -14.78
N GLY A 185 21.06 18.30 -14.35
CA GLY A 185 20.41 19.36 -13.58
C GLY A 185 19.50 20.27 -14.41
N ASP A 186 18.82 21.19 -13.72
CA ASP A 186 17.94 22.21 -14.30
C ASP A 186 16.78 21.59 -15.12
N LYS A 187 16.15 20.54 -14.57
CA LYS A 187 15.04 19.81 -15.21
C LYS A 187 13.75 19.97 -14.42
N THR A 188 12.64 20.09 -15.14
CA THR A 188 11.30 19.83 -14.59
C THR A 188 10.69 18.67 -15.34
N ILE A 189 10.17 17.67 -14.63
CA ILE A 189 9.26 16.66 -15.18
C ILE A 189 7.86 17.00 -14.68
N ASP A 190 6.99 17.48 -15.58
CA ASP A 190 5.65 18.00 -15.28
C ASP A 190 4.58 17.10 -15.91
N GLY A 191 3.98 16.23 -15.10
CA GLY A 191 2.94 15.30 -15.54
C GLY A 191 1.60 15.95 -15.88
N ARG A 192 1.33 17.19 -15.44
CA ARG A 192 -0.03 17.78 -15.50
C ARG A 192 -0.59 17.78 -16.92
N GLY A 193 -1.87 17.45 -17.05
CA GLY A 193 -2.55 17.33 -18.35
C GLY A 193 -2.43 15.96 -19.00
N ALA A 194 -1.58 15.08 -18.46
CA ALA A 194 -1.53 13.66 -18.76
C ALA A 194 -1.58 12.84 -17.46
N THR A 195 -1.97 11.57 -17.55
CA THR A 195 -1.73 10.59 -16.48
C THR A 195 -0.45 9.84 -16.80
N VAL A 196 0.63 10.13 -16.05
CA VAL A 196 1.98 9.65 -16.35
C VAL A 196 2.45 8.72 -15.25
N HIS A 197 2.70 7.46 -15.62
CA HIS A 197 3.19 6.43 -14.75
C HIS A 197 4.64 6.09 -15.12
N ILE A 198 5.56 6.18 -14.16
CA ILE A 198 6.87 5.52 -14.22
C ILE A 198 6.71 4.25 -13.39
N THR A 199 6.75 3.12 -14.08
CA THR A 199 6.30 1.83 -13.57
C THR A 199 6.84 0.72 -14.45
N GLY A 200 7.06 -0.47 -13.90
CA GLY A 200 7.45 -1.64 -14.69
C GLY A 200 8.90 -2.04 -14.58
N GLY A 201 9.75 -1.22 -13.98
CA GLY A 201 11.21 -1.30 -14.10
C GLY A 201 11.95 -0.44 -13.07
N ALA A 202 13.13 0.05 -13.43
CA ALA A 202 14.10 0.64 -12.51
C ALA A 202 13.74 2.04 -11.97
N SER A 203 14.50 2.48 -10.95
CA SER A 203 14.34 3.73 -10.20
C SER A 203 14.60 5.02 -11.01
N ILE A 204 14.19 6.17 -10.46
CA ILE A 204 14.73 7.48 -10.84
C ILE A 204 15.93 7.81 -9.96
N MET A 205 17.03 8.29 -10.56
CA MET A 205 18.27 8.60 -9.83
C MET A 205 18.73 10.04 -10.03
N ILE A 206 18.58 10.85 -8.97
CA ILE A 206 19.03 12.24 -8.89
C ILE A 206 20.42 12.24 -8.22
N GLN A 207 21.48 12.04 -9.00
CA GLN A 207 22.84 11.86 -8.48
C GLN A 207 23.79 13.01 -8.86
N TYR A 208 24.46 13.57 -7.84
CA TYR A 208 25.45 14.65 -7.93
C TYR A 208 25.02 15.79 -8.86
N THR A 209 23.77 16.24 -8.70
CA THR A 209 23.09 17.17 -9.59
C THR A 209 22.26 18.20 -8.80
N LYS A 210 21.57 19.10 -9.49
CA LYS A 210 20.84 20.21 -8.85
C LYS A 210 19.66 20.74 -9.65
N ASN A 211 18.83 21.53 -8.99
CA ASN A 211 17.68 22.24 -9.58
C ASN A 211 16.75 21.27 -10.34
N VAL A 212 16.24 20.25 -9.64
CA VAL A 212 15.32 19.25 -10.23
C VAL A 212 13.94 19.39 -9.62
N ILE A 213 12.92 19.51 -10.47
CA ILE A 213 11.51 19.41 -10.10
C ILE A 213 10.93 18.13 -10.68
N ILE A 214 10.32 17.28 -9.85
CA ILE A 214 9.48 16.17 -10.29
C ILE A 214 8.08 16.45 -9.76
N HIS A 215 7.13 16.71 -10.67
CA HIS A 215 5.80 17.18 -10.33
C HIS A 215 4.68 16.39 -11.02
N GLY A 216 3.71 15.91 -10.22
CA GLY A 216 2.46 15.33 -10.74
C GLY A 216 2.63 14.00 -11.48
N LEU A 217 3.59 13.16 -11.07
CA LEU A 217 3.77 11.82 -11.61
C LEU A 217 3.23 10.75 -10.67
N HIS A 218 2.85 9.62 -11.25
CA HIS A 218 2.65 8.37 -10.54
C HIS A 218 3.94 7.53 -10.67
N ILE A 219 4.57 7.15 -9.55
CA ILE A 219 5.75 6.27 -9.55
C ILE A 219 5.46 5.07 -8.69
N HIS A 220 5.28 3.91 -9.31
CA HIS A 220 4.81 2.73 -8.60
C HIS A 220 5.08 1.43 -9.33
N ASP A 221 5.09 0.32 -8.60
CA ASP A 221 5.59 -0.95 -9.11
C ASP A 221 7.01 -0.72 -9.69
N ILE A 222 8.00 -0.54 -8.81
CA ILE A 222 9.41 -0.29 -9.16
C ILE A 222 10.28 -1.47 -8.72
N VAL A 223 11.33 -1.76 -9.49
CA VAL A 223 12.10 -3.02 -9.44
C VAL A 223 13.61 -2.75 -9.47
N GLU A 224 14.42 -3.72 -9.06
CA GLU A 224 15.87 -3.62 -9.17
C GLU A 224 16.34 -3.64 -10.65
N GLY A 225 16.96 -2.56 -11.12
CA GLY A 225 17.73 -2.54 -12.36
C GLY A 225 19.00 -3.38 -12.23
N ASN A 226 19.33 -4.18 -13.26
CA ASN A 226 20.45 -5.13 -13.22
C ASN A 226 21.85 -4.49 -13.35
N GLY A 227 21.93 -3.17 -13.59
CA GLY A 227 23.18 -2.51 -13.94
C GLY A 227 23.60 -2.76 -15.40
N GLY A 228 24.76 -2.21 -15.77
CA GLY A 228 25.26 -2.16 -17.16
C GLY A 228 25.79 -0.78 -17.52
N MET A 229 26.09 -0.55 -18.80
CA MET A 229 26.41 0.80 -19.29
C MET A 229 25.12 1.63 -19.38
N VAL A 230 25.01 2.73 -18.63
CA VAL A 230 23.81 3.59 -18.59
C VAL A 230 24.18 5.02 -18.96
N ARG A 231 23.41 5.62 -19.87
CA ARG A 231 23.59 7.00 -20.33
C ARG A 231 22.96 7.97 -19.34
N ASP A 232 23.81 8.80 -18.75
CA ASP A 232 23.46 9.87 -17.81
C ASP A 232 23.59 11.29 -18.43
N ALA A 233 24.34 11.44 -19.52
CA ALA A 233 24.44 12.69 -20.29
C ALA A 233 24.47 12.42 -21.81
N VAL A 234 24.20 13.45 -22.61
CA VAL A 234 24.40 13.37 -24.08
C VAL A 234 25.81 12.90 -24.47
N ASP A 235 26.82 13.29 -23.69
CA ASP A 235 28.24 13.01 -23.89
C ASP A 235 28.85 12.08 -22.82
N HIS A 236 28.03 11.42 -21.99
CA HIS A 236 28.52 10.51 -20.96
C HIS A 236 27.68 9.24 -20.83
N ILE A 237 28.36 8.10 -20.67
CA ILE A 237 27.77 6.79 -20.44
C ILE A 237 28.65 6.01 -19.45
N GLY A 238 28.21 5.90 -18.20
CA GLY A 238 28.96 5.26 -17.12
C GLY A 238 28.56 3.79 -16.90
N PHE A 239 29.44 3.01 -16.27
CA PHE A 239 29.08 1.66 -15.81
C PHE A 239 28.33 1.73 -14.47
N ARG A 240 27.20 1.02 -14.39
CA ARG A 240 26.34 0.89 -13.21
C ARG A 240 26.31 -0.55 -12.72
N THR A 241 26.25 -0.71 -11.41
CA THR A 241 25.92 -1.96 -10.72
C THR A 241 24.40 -2.06 -10.54
N LYS A 242 23.93 -3.07 -9.82
CA LYS A 242 22.50 -3.27 -9.53
C LYS A 242 21.97 -2.10 -8.68
N SER A 243 20.76 -1.60 -8.97
CA SER A 243 20.08 -0.55 -8.20
C SER A 243 19.19 -1.15 -7.11
N ASP A 244 19.07 -0.51 -5.95
CA ASP A 244 18.30 -1.03 -4.80
C ASP A 244 16.77 -1.07 -5.03
N GLY A 245 16.25 -0.32 -6.02
CA GLY A 245 14.85 -0.40 -6.46
C GLY A 245 13.90 0.64 -5.86
N ASP A 246 14.44 1.78 -5.41
CA ASP A 246 13.66 2.92 -4.91
C ASP A 246 12.73 3.55 -5.96
N GLY A 247 11.68 4.24 -5.52
CA GLY A 247 10.93 5.14 -6.40
C GLY A 247 11.78 6.31 -6.94
N ILE A 248 12.41 7.08 -6.05
CA ILE A 248 13.37 8.16 -6.37
C ILE A 248 14.53 8.10 -5.36
N SER A 249 15.74 7.86 -5.85
CA SER A 249 16.98 7.99 -5.05
C SER A 249 17.58 9.39 -5.28
N ILE A 250 17.92 10.11 -4.21
CA ILE A 250 18.57 11.43 -4.23
C ILE A 250 19.94 11.32 -3.56
N PHE A 251 20.99 11.49 -4.35
CA PHE A 251 22.35 11.22 -3.90
C PHE A 251 23.26 12.43 -4.13
N GLY A 252 23.88 12.95 -3.07
CA GLY A 252 24.75 14.13 -3.09
C GLY A 252 24.24 15.32 -3.92
N SER A 253 22.93 15.61 -3.89
CA SER A 253 22.28 16.57 -4.80
C SER A 253 21.53 17.68 -4.06
N SER A 254 21.37 18.86 -4.66
CA SER A 254 20.77 20.03 -3.97
C SER A 254 19.79 20.87 -4.79
N ASN A 255 18.90 21.61 -4.11
CA ASN A 255 17.72 22.28 -4.72
C ASN A 255 16.85 21.27 -5.48
N ILE A 256 16.19 20.38 -4.73
CA ILE A 256 15.30 19.36 -5.27
C ILE A 256 13.88 19.60 -4.75
N TRP A 257 12.89 19.55 -5.65
CA TRP A 257 11.48 19.69 -5.29
C TRP A 257 10.67 18.54 -5.88
N ILE A 258 10.10 17.73 -4.99
CA ILE A 258 9.27 16.56 -5.32
C ILE A 258 7.85 16.90 -4.88
N ASP A 259 6.93 17.03 -5.83
CA ASP A 259 5.63 17.69 -5.61
C ASP A 259 4.45 16.98 -6.30
N HIS A 260 3.27 16.92 -5.68
CA HIS A 260 2.07 16.23 -6.24
C HIS A 260 2.31 14.77 -6.67
N MET A 261 3.29 14.10 -6.07
CA MET A 261 3.67 12.74 -6.42
C MET A 261 2.70 11.72 -5.83
N SER A 262 2.26 10.75 -6.62
CA SER A 262 1.57 9.55 -6.12
C SER A 262 2.53 8.37 -6.19
N MET A 263 2.96 7.82 -5.05
CA MET A 263 4.01 6.78 -5.04
C MET A 263 3.71 5.63 -4.10
N GLU A 264 3.93 4.39 -4.55
CA GLU A 264 3.58 3.13 -3.89
C GLU A 264 4.36 1.96 -4.50
N ASN A 265 4.43 0.82 -3.81
CA ASN A 265 4.83 -0.48 -4.32
C ASN A 265 6.21 -0.47 -5.02
N CYS A 266 7.20 0.13 -4.37
CA CYS A 266 8.61 0.08 -4.79
C CYS A 266 9.34 -1.04 -4.05
N TYR A 267 10.42 -1.57 -4.63
CA TYR A 267 11.10 -2.77 -4.13
C TYR A 267 11.81 -2.57 -2.77
N ASP A 268 12.49 -1.43 -2.53
CA ASP A 268 13.04 -1.09 -1.19
C ASP A 268 12.50 0.22 -0.63
N GLY A 269 12.90 1.39 -1.18
CA GLY A 269 12.44 2.71 -0.73
C GLY A 269 11.40 3.40 -1.63
N ILE A 270 10.75 4.46 -1.15
CA ILE A 270 9.96 5.37 -2.01
C ILE A 270 10.78 6.61 -2.40
N ILE A 271 11.29 7.37 -1.42
CA ILE A 271 12.17 8.53 -1.66
C ILE A 271 13.31 8.51 -0.64
N ASP A 272 14.47 8.03 -1.06
CA ASP A 272 15.68 8.00 -0.24
C ASP A 272 16.60 9.17 -0.59
N ALA A 273 17.08 9.90 0.42
CA ALA A 273 17.92 11.08 0.25
C ALA A 273 19.17 10.97 1.12
N VAL A 274 20.36 10.98 0.52
CA VAL A 274 21.60 10.55 1.18
C VAL A 274 22.84 11.33 0.73
N GLU A 275 23.96 11.11 1.45
CA GLU A 275 25.31 11.55 1.11
C GLU A 275 25.42 13.06 0.86
N GLY A 276 24.85 13.83 1.79
CA GLY A 276 24.90 15.30 1.82
C GLY A 276 23.75 16.00 1.09
N SER A 277 22.81 15.27 0.49
CA SER A 277 21.71 15.88 -0.28
C SER A 277 20.90 16.88 0.56
N THR A 278 20.66 18.08 0.03
CA THR A 278 20.18 19.22 0.84
C THR A 278 19.40 20.27 0.04
N GLY A 279 18.71 21.20 0.71
CA GLY A 279 17.83 22.14 0.01
C GLY A 279 16.68 21.40 -0.67
N ILE A 280 16.05 20.46 0.04
CA ILE A 280 15.02 19.59 -0.52
C ILE A 280 13.65 19.99 0.05
N THR A 281 12.64 20.06 -0.82
CA THR A 281 11.25 20.02 -0.40
C THR A 281 10.56 18.81 -1.00
N ILE A 282 9.89 18.04 -0.15
CA ILE A 282 8.96 16.98 -0.54
C ILE A 282 7.58 17.45 -0.09
N SER A 283 6.72 17.80 -1.04
CA SER A 283 5.42 18.42 -0.75
C SER A 283 4.25 17.84 -1.53
N ASN A 284 3.04 18.01 -0.99
CA ASN A 284 1.80 17.58 -1.64
C ASN A 284 1.79 16.10 -2.10
N GLY A 285 2.69 15.28 -1.54
CA GLY A 285 2.86 13.89 -1.92
C GLY A 285 1.79 13.00 -1.31
N HIS A 286 1.42 11.97 -2.06
CA HIS A 286 0.36 11.02 -1.79
C HIS A 286 0.96 9.60 -1.80
N TYR A 287 1.39 9.13 -0.62
CA TYR A 287 2.29 7.97 -0.51
C TYR A 287 1.57 6.70 -0.04
N THR A 288 1.75 5.58 -0.71
CA THR A 288 0.79 4.46 -0.70
C THR A 288 1.50 3.07 -0.78
N ASP A 289 0.79 1.97 -1.05
CA ASP A 289 1.08 0.53 -0.76
C ASP A 289 2.55 0.08 -0.71
N HIS A 290 3.23 0.04 0.46
CA HIS A 290 4.69 -0.18 0.54
C HIS A 290 5.21 -0.49 1.97
N ASN A 291 6.51 -0.76 2.16
CA ASN A 291 7.13 -1.02 3.47
C ASN A 291 7.91 0.19 4.03
N GLU A 292 8.81 0.83 3.27
CA GLU A 292 9.91 1.64 3.83
C GLU A 292 10.03 3.02 3.13
N VAL A 293 9.30 4.04 3.58
CA VAL A 293 8.99 5.22 2.75
C VAL A 293 10.16 6.12 2.37
N MET A 294 10.84 6.69 3.37
CA MET A 294 11.85 7.74 3.20
C MET A 294 12.99 7.55 4.18
N LEU A 295 14.15 7.16 3.67
CA LEU A 295 15.41 7.22 4.41
C LEU A 295 16.12 8.54 4.13
N PHE A 296 16.25 9.36 5.16
CA PHE A 296 17.00 10.61 5.11
C PHE A 296 18.35 10.38 5.81
N GLY A 297 19.36 10.06 5.00
CA GLY A 297 20.70 9.62 5.39
C GLY A 297 20.78 8.11 5.61
N ALA A 298 21.50 7.38 4.75
CA ALA A 298 21.52 5.91 4.75
C ALA A 298 22.51 5.29 5.75
N SER A 299 23.60 5.99 6.09
CA SER A 299 24.71 5.42 6.87
C SER A 299 24.87 6.01 8.26
N ASP A 300 25.11 5.12 9.22
CA ASP A 300 25.45 5.45 10.62
C ASP A 300 26.89 6.00 10.80
N SER A 301 27.65 6.12 9.69
CA SER A 301 29.01 6.69 9.63
C SER A 301 29.17 7.90 8.70
N SER A 302 28.17 8.23 7.87
CA SER A 302 28.32 9.29 6.86
C SER A 302 27.99 10.67 7.42
N SER A 303 29.00 11.32 8.00
CA SER A 303 28.83 12.63 8.65
C SER A 303 28.54 13.79 7.70
N ILE A 304 28.64 13.60 6.37
CA ILE A 304 28.24 14.62 5.39
C ILE A 304 26.73 14.91 5.44
N ASP A 305 25.91 13.95 5.85
CA ASP A 305 24.47 14.13 6.07
C ASP A 305 24.15 15.13 7.20
N GLN A 306 25.13 15.61 7.97
CA GLN A 306 24.96 16.80 8.84
C GLN A 306 24.66 18.08 8.03
N LYS A 307 24.87 18.06 6.70
CA LYS A 307 24.46 19.13 5.78
C LYS A 307 23.10 18.91 5.14
N MET A 308 22.42 17.80 5.43
CA MET A 308 21.09 17.51 4.92
C MET A 308 20.04 18.42 5.54
N GLN A 309 19.26 19.09 4.69
CA GLN A 309 18.14 19.96 5.08
C GLN A 309 16.93 19.67 4.19
N ILE A 310 15.86 19.15 4.80
CA ILE A 310 14.68 18.66 4.09
C ILE A 310 13.41 19.23 4.74
N THR A 311 12.57 19.88 3.94
CA THR A 311 11.19 20.22 4.32
C THR A 311 10.26 19.16 3.78
N LEU A 312 9.49 18.57 4.68
CA LEU A 312 8.48 17.57 4.39
C LEU A 312 7.13 18.17 4.77
N ALA A 313 6.33 18.58 3.78
CA ALA A 313 5.16 19.43 4.04
C ALA A 313 3.91 19.21 3.17
N PHE A 314 2.72 19.35 3.75
CA PHE A 314 1.41 19.09 3.10
C PHE A 314 1.28 17.69 2.47
N ASN A 315 2.18 16.76 2.77
CA ASN A 315 2.06 15.41 2.27
C ASN A 315 0.86 14.77 2.94
N HIS A 316 -0.02 14.19 2.13
CA HIS A 316 -0.82 13.09 2.59
C HIS A 316 -0.06 11.81 2.26
N PHE A 317 1.02 11.57 3.01
CA PHE A 317 1.41 10.20 3.26
C PHE A 317 0.14 9.41 3.58
N GLY A 318 0.00 8.18 3.11
CA GLY A 318 -1.31 7.82 2.60
C GLY A 318 -1.80 6.40 2.75
N LYS A 319 -2.11 5.75 1.65
CA LYS A 319 -2.82 4.47 1.65
C LYS A 319 -1.86 3.36 1.28
N ARG A 320 -1.05 2.85 2.23
CA ARG A 320 -0.17 1.67 2.12
C ARG A 320 1.24 1.36 2.78
N LEU A 321 2.07 2.33 3.19
CA LEU A 321 3.45 2.32 3.80
C LEU A 321 3.68 1.69 5.22
N VAL A 322 4.72 0.92 5.58
CA VAL A 322 4.88 0.36 6.97
C VAL A 322 5.67 1.22 7.98
N GLN A 323 6.66 2.00 7.54
CA GLN A 323 7.49 2.87 8.39
C GLN A 323 8.38 3.81 7.56
N ARG A 324 9.05 4.77 8.22
CA ARG A 324 10.01 5.74 7.64
C ARG A 324 9.40 7.01 7.03
N MET A 325 8.55 7.74 7.76
CA MET A 325 8.03 9.07 7.40
C MET A 325 8.45 10.17 8.39
N PRO A 326 9.70 10.65 8.31
CA PRO A 326 10.85 10.02 7.67
C PRO A 326 11.56 9.07 8.64
N ARG A 327 12.54 8.31 8.15
CA ARG A 327 13.61 7.74 9.00
C ARG A 327 14.89 8.53 8.78
N CYS A 328 15.30 9.30 9.78
CA CYS A 328 16.41 10.26 9.65
C CYS A 328 17.72 9.79 10.28
N ARG A 329 18.82 10.35 9.79
CA ARG A 329 20.13 10.42 10.42
C ARG A 329 20.73 11.81 10.24
N TRP A 330 21.52 12.28 11.21
CA TRP A 330 22.36 13.48 11.16
C TRP A 330 21.68 14.85 10.93
N GLY A 331 20.98 15.04 9.81
CA GLY A 331 20.56 16.35 9.29
C GLY A 331 19.43 17.05 10.05
N TYR A 332 19.01 18.19 9.51
CA TYR A 332 17.87 18.99 9.99
C TYR A 332 16.65 18.74 9.12
N ILE A 333 15.62 18.11 9.69
CA ILE A 333 14.38 17.77 8.98
C ILE A 333 13.22 18.54 9.59
N HIS A 334 12.58 19.38 8.78
CA HIS A 334 11.36 20.12 9.13
C HIS A 334 10.15 19.35 8.64
N VAL A 335 9.39 18.78 9.57
CA VAL A 335 8.16 18.03 9.29
C VAL A 335 6.99 18.95 9.63
N VAL A 336 6.26 19.46 8.63
CA VAL A 336 5.30 20.55 8.85
C VAL A 336 3.98 20.38 8.10
N ASN A 337 2.85 20.54 8.82
CA ASN A 337 1.50 20.52 8.25
C ASN A 337 1.18 19.34 7.30
N ASN A 338 1.85 18.20 7.46
CA ASN A 338 1.45 16.95 6.80
C ASN A 338 0.25 16.36 7.54
N ASP A 339 -0.66 15.70 6.82
CA ASP A 339 -1.71 14.92 7.48
C ASP A 339 -1.15 13.54 7.80
N TYR A 340 -0.56 13.39 8.98
CA TYR A 340 -0.15 12.10 9.51
C TYR A 340 -1.36 11.38 10.09
N THR A 341 -1.81 10.31 9.47
CA THR A 341 -3.09 9.72 9.89
C THR A 341 -3.23 8.22 9.92
N HIS A 342 -2.35 7.37 9.39
CA HIS A 342 -2.30 5.88 9.44
C HIS A 342 -1.15 5.56 10.47
N TRP A 343 -0.44 4.41 10.49
CA TRP A 343 0.91 4.13 11.14
C TRP A 343 1.08 2.57 11.15
N ASN A 344 2.22 1.85 11.09
CA ASN A 344 2.35 0.48 11.70
C ASN A 344 3.58 0.25 12.52
N MET A 345 4.73 0.63 12.00
CA MET A 345 5.87 0.77 12.87
C MET A 345 5.87 2.22 13.35
N TYR A 346 6.45 3.15 12.60
CA TYR A 346 6.40 4.57 12.96
C TYR A 346 6.06 5.45 11.77
N ALA A 347 5.36 6.54 12.08
CA ALA A 347 5.52 7.79 11.38
C ALA A 347 7.01 8.19 11.32
N ILE A 348 7.57 8.71 12.42
CA ILE A 348 8.92 9.31 12.46
C ILE A 348 9.92 8.37 13.17
N GLY A 349 11.11 8.20 12.60
CA GLY A 349 12.18 7.42 13.22
C GLY A 349 13.58 7.93 12.92
N GLY A 350 14.60 7.32 13.54
CA GLY A 350 15.98 7.66 13.23
C GLY A 350 17.05 7.02 14.09
N SER A 351 18.31 7.16 13.65
CA SER A 351 19.54 6.83 14.38
C SER A 351 20.57 7.95 14.17
N LYS A 352 21.61 8.06 15.01
CA LYS A 352 22.70 9.07 14.87
C LYS A 352 22.21 10.53 14.82
N ASN A 353 21.59 10.99 15.90
CA ASN A 353 21.39 12.42 16.19
C ASN A 353 20.82 13.30 15.05
N PRO A 354 19.74 12.89 14.34
CA PRO A 354 19.05 13.81 13.46
C PRO A 354 18.33 14.87 14.29
N THR A 355 18.30 16.11 13.80
CA THR A 355 17.42 17.16 14.33
C THR A 355 16.07 17.06 13.62
N ILE A 356 15.01 16.77 14.37
CA ILE A 356 13.66 16.61 13.84
C ILE A 356 12.74 17.63 14.50
N ILE A 357 12.24 18.57 13.70
CA ILE A 357 11.35 19.65 14.14
C ILE A 357 9.97 19.39 13.52
N SER A 358 9.05 18.85 14.33
CA SER A 358 7.67 18.55 13.96
C SER A 358 6.76 19.71 14.35
N GLN A 359 6.05 20.32 13.40
CA GLN A 359 5.20 21.48 13.66
C GLN A 359 3.86 21.46 12.91
N GLY A 360 2.76 21.65 13.63
CA GLY A 360 1.41 21.79 13.04
C GLY A 360 0.95 20.58 12.19
N ASN A 361 1.62 19.44 12.29
CA ASN A 361 1.16 18.20 11.68
C ASN A 361 -0.02 17.68 12.50
N ARG A 362 -0.96 17.04 11.83
CA ARG A 362 -1.96 16.24 12.50
C ARG A 362 -1.43 14.82 12.57
N PHE A 363 -1.44 14.18 13.73
CA PHE A 363 -1.06 12.78 13.93
C PHE A 363 -2.27 12.01 14.47
N ILE A 364 -2.90 11.15 13.66
CA ILE A 364 -3.89 10.18 14.16
C ILE A 364 -3.22 8.84 14.33
N ALA A 365 -3.21 8.30 15.55
CA ALA A 365 -2.62 7.01 15.85
C ALA A 365 -3.71 5.87 15.93
N PRO A 366 -3.48 4.64 15.42
CA PRO A 366 -4.84 3.18 15.24
C PRO A 366 -5.59 2.47 16.39
N PRO A 367 -5.87 1.15 16.35
CA PRO A 367 -6.59 0.50 17.44
C PRO A 367 -5.67 -0.33 18.34
N ASP A 368 -4.44 -0.59 17.89
CA ASP A 368 -3.51 -1.57 18.41
C ASP A 368 -2.49 -1.04 19.43
N ILE A 369 -2.86 -1.15 20.70
CA ILE A 369 -2.37 -0.32 21.79
C ILE A 369 -0.84 -0.05 21.85
N PHE A 370 0.12 -0.98 21.92
CA PHE A 370 1.55 -0.59 21.80
C PHE A 370 2.03 -0.03 20.42
N LYS A 371 1.22 0.73 19.67
CA LYS A 371 1.64 1.41 18.42
C LYS A 371 1.42 2.95 18.32
N LYS A 372 1.87 3.71 19.31
CA LYS A 372 1.47 5.08 19.65
C LYS A 372 2.51 6.14 19.41
N GLN A 373 3.76 5.72 19.57
CA GLN A 373 4.91 6.59 19.52
C GLN A 373 4.96 7.07 18.08
N ILE A 374 4.73 8.36 17.88
CA ILE A 374 5.03 9.03 16.60
C ILE A 374 6.50 8.77 16.25
N THR A 375 7.34 8.65 17.28
CA THR A 375 8.79 8.61 17.21
C THR A 375 9.37 7.22 17.49
N LYS A 376 10.59 6.96 17.05
CA LYS A 376 11.38 5.79 17.47
C LYS A 376 12.85 6.03 17.24
N ARG A 377 13.66 5.66 18.23
CA ARG A 377 15.11 5.70 18.12
C ARG A 377 15.60 4.29 17.90
N GLU A 378 16.19 4.05 16.74
CA GLU A 378 16.70 2.73 16.39
C GLU A 378 18.16 2.59 16.83
N TYR A 379 18.52 1.40 17.30
CA TYR A 379 19.87 0.97 17.65
C TYR A 379 20.63 1.83 18.68
N SER A 380 19.93 2.66 19.47
CA SER A 380 20.54 3.59 20.44
C SER A 380 19.85 3.51 21.81
N PRO A 381 20.59 3.51 22.94
CA PRO A 381 20.01 3.55 24.28
C PRO A 381 19.52 4.96 24.63
N GLU A 382 18.61 5.05 25.61
CA GLU A 382 17.98 6.29 26.07
C GLU A 382 18.98 7.37 26.52
N SER A 383 20.03 6.98 27.24
CA SER A 383 21.11 7.88 27.67
C SER A 383 21.85 8.57 26.53
N VAL A 384 21.80 8.02 25.31
CA VAL A 384 22.37 8.60 24.10
C VAL A 384 21.32 9.42 23.34
N TRP A 385 20.13 8.85 23.10
CA TRP A 385 19.15 9.53 22.25
C TRP A 385 18.37 10.66 22.92
N MET A 386 18.30 10.70 24.26
CA MET A 386 17.74 11.84 24.99
C MET A 386 18.50 13.15 24.75
N GLN A 387 19.70 13.10 24.18
CA GLN A 387 20.49 14.28 23.79
C GLN A 387 20.10 14.83 22.41
N TRP A 388 19.33 14.10 21.59
CA TRP A 388 19.01 14.47 20.20
C TRP A 388 17.85 15.47 20.13
N THR A 389 17.98 16.53 19.32
CA THR A 389 16.95 17.58 19.19
C THR A 389 15.70 17.08 18.44
N TRP A 390 14.74 16.48 19.15
CA TRP A 390 13.48 15.99 18.60
C TRP A 390 12.33 16.75 19.25
N ARG A 391 11.70 17.65 18.50
CA ARG A 391 10.71 18.63 18.97
C ARG A 391 9.36 18.45 18.28
N SER A 392 8.28 18.74 19.01
CA SER A 392 6.90 18.71 18.50
C SER A 392 6.11 19.90 19.03
N GLU A 393 5.53 20.70 18.13
CA GLU A 393 4.96 22.02 18.45
C GLU A 393 3.67 22.29 17.67
N GLY A 394 2.54 22.46 18.36
CA GLY A 394 1.24 22.69 17.73
C GLY A 394 0.71 21.50 16.90
N ASP A 395 1.37 20.34 16.96
CA ASP A 395 0.93 19.11 16.33
C ASP A 395 -0.40 18.63 16.96
N LEU A 396 -1.42 18.32 16.14
CA LEU A 396 -2.70 17.78 16.62
C LEU A 396 -2.60 16.27 16.80
N TYR A 397 -2.41 15.87 18.04
CA TYR A 397 -2.49 14.50 18.49
C TYR A 397 -3.93 13.98 18.53
N MET A 398 -4.24 12.95 17.76
CA MET A 398 -5.57 12.34 17.66
C MET A 398 -5.55 10.85 17.96
N ASN A 399 -6.67 10.36 18.51
CA ASN A 399 -6.76 9.04 19.13
C ASN A 399 -5.74 8.86 20.28
N GLY A 400 -5.27 10.00 20.80
CA GLY A 400 -4.26 10.17 21.83
C GLY A 400 -2.81 10.33 21.34
N ALA A 401 -2.51 10.15 20.04
CA ALA A 401 -1.16 10.15 19.42
C ALA A 401 -0.09 10.90 20.24
N TYR A 402 1.12 10.37 20.48
CA TYR A 402 2.12 11.20 21.19
C TYR A 402 3.57 11.02 20.72
N PHE A 403 4.32 12.09 20.93
CA PHE A 403 5.70 12.26 20.55
C PHE A 403 6.55 12.32 21.83
N VAL A 404 7.38 11.30 22.10
CA VAL A 404 8.49 11.48 23.05
C VAL A 404 9.41 12.53 22.47
N GLN A 405 9.59 13.67 23.15
CA GLN A 405 10.58 14.68 22.77
C GLN A 405 11.96 14.34 23.36
N ALA A 406 13.01 14.91 22.79
CA ALA A 406 14.39 14.76 23.26
C ALA A 406 15.19 16.06 23.03
N GLY A 407 16.39 16.14 23.61
CA GLY A 407 17.25 17.32 23.59
C GLY A 407 16.78 18.39 24.57
N ASP A 408 17.23 19.63 24.35
CA ASP A 408 16.95 20.77 25.23
C ASP A 408 15.43 21.04 25.37
N PRO A 409 14.83 20.92 26.58
CA PRO A 409 13.40 21.17 26.78
C PRO A 409 12.96 22.58 26.38
N ASP A 410 13.86 23.56 26.50
CA ASP A 410 13.66 24.96 26.16
C ASP A 410 14.22 25.34 24.79
N TRP A 411 14.58 24.37 23.93
CA TRP A 411 15.12 24.65 22.59
C TRP A 411 14.29 25.70 21.84
N SER A 412 12.97 25.49 21.79
CA SER A 412 11.98 26.39 21.17
C SER A 412 11.94 27.80 21.77
N LYS A 413 12.36 27.99 23.03
CA LYS A 413 12.40 29.29 23.72
C LYS A 413 13.75 29.98 23.59
N LYS A 414 14.84 29.24 23.73
CA LYS A 414 16.23 29.73 23.62
C LYS A 414 16.52 30.23 22.21
N HIS A 415 15.87 29.63 21.22
CA HIS A 415 15.89 30.05 19.83
C HIS A 415 14.75 31.03 19.50
N GLN A 416 14.26 31.86 20.43
CA GLN A 416 13.17 32.84 20.16
C GLN A 416 13.49 33.83 19.02
N ASN A 417 14.75 34.13 18.74
CA ASN A 417 15.14 34.94 17.58
C ASN A 417 14.84 34.23 16.24
N LEU A 418 14.62 32.92 16.32
CA LEU A 418 14.20 32.01 15.26
C LEU A 418 12.70 31.62 15.44
N TYR A 419 11.95 32.40 16.24
CA TYR A 419 10.49 32.39 16.38
C TYR A 419 9.94 33.82 16.61
N ASP A 420 9.49 34.46 15.53
CA ASP A 420 8.60 35.64 15.51
C ASP A 420 7.20 35.41 16.14
N GLY A 421 7.03 34.35 16.91
CA GLY A 421 5.76 33.87 17.48
C GLY A 421 4.93 32.97 16.55
N ILE A 422 5.38 32.72 15.32
CA ILE A 422 4.54 32.20 14.25
C ILE A 422 4.54 30.65 14.20
N ALA A 423 4.18 30.00 15.32
CA ALA A 423 4.00 28.54 15.44
C ALA A 423 3.02 27.96 14.39
N ALA A 424 3.40 26.92 13.64
CA ALA A 424 2.79 26.43 12.38
C ALA A 424 1.24 26.43 12.24
N ALA A 425 0.75 26.38 11.00
CA ALA A 425 -0.69 26.50 10.73
C ALA A 425 -1.51 25.43 11.47
N PRO A 426 -2.75 25.75 11.94
CA PRO A 426 -3.45 24.89 12.88
C PRO A 426 -3.66 23.46 12.35
N ALA A 427 -3.26 22.48 13.16
CA ALA A 427 -3.21 21.09 12.75
C ALA A 427 -4.60 20.45 12.54
N ASP A 428 -5.68 21.04 13.05
CA ASP A 428 -7.06 20.68 12.69
C ASP A 428 -7.40 21.04 11.23
N GLN A 429 -6.76 22.07 10.67
CA GLN A 429 -6.95 22.52 9.29
C GLN A 429 -6.14 21.71 8.27
N VAL A 430 -5.26 20.82 8.72
CA VAL A 430 -4.39 20.01 7.85
C VAL A 430 -5.18 19.13 6.89
N THR A 431 -6.28 18.50 7.32
CA THR A 431 -7.17 17.72 6.41
C THR A 431 -7.84 18.58 5.34
N TRP A 432 -7.94 19.91 5.52
CA TRP A 432 -8.31 20.82 4.45
C TRP A 432 -7.10 21.12 3.56
N MET A 433 -5.92 21.40 4.12
CA MET A 433 -4.67 21.67 3.38
C MET A 433 -4.21 20.53 2.46
N THR A 434 -4.48 19.27 2.82
CA THR A 434 -4.12 18.07 2.03
C THR A 434 -5.29 17.49 1.21
N ARG A 435 -6.51 18.04 1.34
CA ARG A 435 -7.77 17.50 0.80
C ARG A 435 -7.74 17.17 -0.68
N ASP A 436 -7.11 18.03 -1.49
CA ASP A 436 -7.20 17.99 -2.95
C ASP A 436 -6.16 17.06 -3.60
N LEU A 437 -5.42 16.31 -2.78
CA LEU A 437 -4.67 15.11 -3.15
C LEU A 437 -5.62 13.89 -3.22
N VAL A 438 -6.52 13.76 -2.24
CA VAL A 438 -7.54 12.69 -2.17
C VAL A 438 -8.59 12.81 -3.28
N ARG A 439 -8.78 14.02 -3.84
CA ARG A 439 -9.81 14.33 -4.86
C ARG A 439 -9.30 14.34 -6.30
N GLY A 440 -8.00 14.13 -6.54
CA GLY A 440 -7.43 14.09 -7.90
C GLY A 440 -7.76 12.83 -8.69
N LEU A 441 -8.31 11.80 -8.04
CA LEU A 441 -8.50 10.45 -8.58
C LEU A 441 -9.99 10.15 -8.85
N ASP A 442 -10.44 10.54 -10.05
CA ASP A 442 -11.73 10.19 -10.72
C ASP A 442 -13.06 10.60 -10.00
N PRO A 443 -14.07 11.18 -10.69
CA PRO A 443 -15.24 11.78 -10.00
C PRO A 443 -16.22 10.83 -9.29
N TYR A 444 -16.14 9.51 -9.49
CA TYR A 444 -17.25 8.59 -9.19
C TYR A 444 -17.47 8.21 -7.72
N THR A 445 -16.55 8.54 -6.79
CA THR A 445 -16.57 7.99 -5.42
C THR A 445 -17.21 8.87 -4.33
N THR A 446 -17.46 10.16 -4.56
CA THR A 446 -17.52 11.15 -3.45
C THR A 446 -18.90 11.82 -3.23
N ILE A 447 -20.00 11.07 -3.35
CA ILE A 447 -21.38 11.60 -3.11
C ILE A 447 -22.07 11.06 -1.84
N ARG A 448 -21.67 9.90 -1.29
CA ARG A 448 -22.51 9.14 -0.32
C ARG A 448 -22.28 9.36 1.18
N THR A 449 -21.43 10.29 1.62
CA THR A 449 -20.96 10.35 3.03
C THR A 449 -21.63 11.40 3.94
N ILE A 450 -22.52 12.26 3.44
CA ILE A 450 -23.01 13.41 4.25
C ILE A 450 -24.49 13.28 4.70
N ASP A 451 -25.37 12.63 3.93
CA ASP A 451 -26.79 12.50 4.31
C ASP A 451 -27.07 11.45 5.41
N SER A 452 -26.11 10.57 5.70
CA SER A 452 -26.26 9.47 6.66
C SER A 452 -26.37 9.92 8.12
N TRP A 453 -25.77 11.05 8.49
CA TRP A 453 -25.72 11.53 9.88
C TRP A 453 -27.09 11.89 10.46
N LYS A 454 -28.04 12.36 9.64
CA LYS A 454 -29.39 12.73 10.12
C LYS A 454 -30.28 11.54 10.49
N LYS A 455 -29.94 10.31 10.11
CA LYS A 455 -30.75 9.10 10.39
C LYS A 455 -30.32 8.31 11.64
N TYR A 456 -29.12 8.54 12.17
CA TYR A 456 -28.60 7.70 13.28
C TYR A 456 -29.13 8.11 14.67
N ALA A 457 -29.61 9.35 14.82
CA ALA A 457 -30.05 9.90 16.11
C ALA A 457 -31.39 9.36 16.64
N SER A 458 -32.19 8.66 15.81
CA SER A 458 -33.56 8.26 16.17
C SER A 458 -33.71 6.85 16.73
N LEU A 459 -32.71 5.96 16.56
CA LEU A 459 -32.91 4.51 16.76
C LEU A 459 -32.41 3.95 18.11
N VAL A 460 -31.64 4.71 18.89
CA VAL A 460 -30.86 4.17 20.04
C VAL A 460 -31.69 4.03 21.34
N ARG A 461 -33.01 4.31 21.31
CA ARG A 461 -33.82 4.51 22.53
C ARG A 461 -34.56 3.28 23.09
N LEU A 462 -34.25 2.05 22.67
CA LEU A 462 -35.00 0.84 23.07
C LEU A 462 -34.13 -0.38 23.46
N VAL A 463 -34.58 -1.07 24.52
CA VAL A 463 -34.27 -2.45 24.99
C VAL A 463 -32.92 -2.72 25.74
N HIS A 464 -33.09 -3.26 26.96
CA HIS A 464 -32.13 -3.97 27.85
C HIS A 464 -32.85 -5.23 28.41
N GLY A 465 -32.13 -6.33 28.75
CA GLY A 465 -32.68 -7.37 29.67
C GLY A 465 -32.24 -8.86 29.55
N LEU A 466 -31.32 -9.30 30.44
CA LEU A 466 -31.28 -10.57 31.23
C LEU A 466 -31.30 -12.02 30.62
N GLN A 467 -30.13 -12.73 30.75
CA GLN A 467 -29.91 -14.13 31.27
C GLN A 467 -30.47 -15.42 30.54
N ALA A 468 -30.05 -16.69 30.79
CA ALA A 468 -28.80 -17.38 31.22
C ALA A 468 -28.92 -18.96 31.18
N TRP A 469 -27.84 -19.73 31.53
CA TRP A 469 -27.79 -21.18 31.96
C TRP A 469 -28.01 -22.31 30.90
N GLN A 470 -27.64 -23.62 31.05
CA GLN A 470 -26.76 -24.39 31.97
C GLN A 470 -26.06 -25.65 31.29
N LYS A 471 -25.83 -26.82 31.96
CA LYS A 471 -25.04 -28.04 31.52
C LYS A 471 -25.49 -29.36 32.24
N PRO A 472 -25.18 -30.65 31.84
CA PRO A 472 -23.84 -31.32 31.82
C PRO A 472 -23.57 -32.42 30.71
N ARG A 473 -22.81 -33.53 30.97
CA ARG A 473 -22.08 -34.47 30.01
C ARG A 473 -22.13 -35.98 30.47
N PRO A 474 -21.33 -37.01 30.02
CA PRO A 474 -20.62 -37.39 28.73
C PRO A 474 -20.68 -38.95 28.37
N ILE A 475 -19.68 -39.52 27.62
CA ILE A 475 -19.36 -40.96 27.23
C ILE A 475 -19.61 -41.26 25.70
N ALA A 476 -18.98 -42.15 24.88
CA ALA A 476 -18.20 -43.43 24.98
C ALA A 476 -17.01 -43.64 23.94
N TRP A 477 -16.53 -44.90 23.75
CA TRP A 477 -15.41 -45.45 22.89
C TRP A 477 -15.81 -46.85 22.26
N PRO A 478 -15.02 -47.67 21.47
CA PRO A 478 -13.63 -47.62 20.91
C PRO A 478 -13.46 -48.01 19.38
N CYS A 479 -12.22 -48.32 18.91
CA CYS A 479 -11.74 -48.45 17.49
C CYS A 479 -11.60 -49.87 16.87
N ARG A 480 -11.32 -50.01 15.53
CA ARG A 480 -10.16 -50.81 14.96
C ARG A 480 -9.93 -50.90 13.39
N THR A 481 -8.65 -50.80 12.97
CA THR A 481 -7.89 -51.48 11.85
C THR A 481 -8.09 -51.22 10.31
N LYS A 482 -7.18 -51.78 9.47
CA LYS A 482 -6.83 -51.43 8.04
C LYS A 482 -6.79 -52.67 7.10
N ALA A 483 -6.86 -52.53 5.74
CA ALA A 483 -5.87 -53.06 4.73
C ALA A 483 -6.25 -53.01 3.21
N LYS A 484 -5.29 -52.55 2.37
CA LYS A 484 -4.83 -52.90 0.96
C LYS A 484 -5.74 -53.34 -0.24
N THR A 485 -5.17 -53.19 -1.46
CA THR A 485 -5.67 -53.41 -2.87
C THR A 485 -5.16 -54.73 -3.50
N PRO A 486 -5.62 -55.25 -4.70
CA PRO A 486 -5.11 -54.88 -6.07
C PRO A 486 -6.15 -55.00 -7.29
N PRO A 487 -5.92 -55.55 -8.55
CA PRO A 487 -5.85 -54.70 -9.79
C PRO A 487 -6.42 -55.20 -11.20
N PHE A 488 -6.40 -54.30 -12.22
CA PHE A 488 -6.13 -54.45 -13.71
C PHE A 488 -6.86 -55.44 -14.70
N LYS A 489 -7.43 -54.95 -15.84
CA LYS A 489 -7.07 -55.22 -17.30
C LYS A 489 -8.05 -54.66 -18.39
N LYS A 490 -7.76 -54.86 -19.70
CA LYS A 490 -8.40 -54.31 -20.95
C LYS A 490 -9.10 -55.38 -21.84
N TYR A 491 -10.01 -55.00 -22.78
CA TYR A 491 -9.88 -55.11 -24.27
C TYR A 491 -11.18 -54.71 -25.07
N PHE A 492 -11.10 -54.63 -26.41
CA PHE A 492 -12.10 -54.23 -27.46
C PHE A 492 -12.53 -55.49 -28.33
N PRO A 493 -13.40 -55.50 -29.42
CA PRO A 493 -13.65 -54.47 -30.48
C PRO A 493 -15.00 -54.47 -31.32
N GLN A 494 -15.07 -53.65 -32.41
CA GLN A 494 -15.75 -53.83 -33.75
C GLN A 494 -17.31 -53.95 -33.93
N GLU A 495 -17.98 -53.66 -35.07
CA GLU A 495 -17.75 -52.76 -36.27
C GLU A 495 -18.99 -52.62 -37.21
N GLN A 496 -19.01 -51.63 -38.14
CA GLN A 496 -19.73 -51.55 -39.47
C GLN A 496 -21.29 -51.52 -39.51
N GLN A 497 -22.04 -51.05 -40.55
CA GLN A 497 -21.78 -50.43 -41.89
C GLN A 497 -22.97 -49.51 -42.36
N GLY A 498 -22.85 -48.79 -43.50
CA GLY A 498 -23.91 -47.92 -44.13
C GLY A 498 -24.68 -48.58 -45.32
N PRO A 499 -25.25 -47.88 -46.34
CA PRO A 499 -25.08 -46.44 -46.76
C PRO A 499 -26.36 -45.69 -47.29
N ASP A 500 -26.17 -44.48 -47.86
CA ASP A 500 -26.99 -43.77 -48.90
C ASP A 500 -28.48 -43.38 -48.61
N ARG A 501 -29.10 -42.26 -49.08
CA ARG A 501 -28.82 -41.00 -49.84
C ARG A 501 -30.10 -40.10 -49.69
N ALA A 502 -30.22 -38.80 -50.01
CA ALA A 502 -29.34 -37.63 -50.20
C ALA A 502 -30.21 -36.34 -50.39
N ALA A 503 -29.59 -35.14 -50.44
CA ALA A 503 -30.16 -33.77 -50.64
C ALA A 503 -31.07 -33.22 -49.50
N GLY A 504 -31.03 -31.92 -49.15
CA GLY A 504 -30.09 -30.84 -49.55
C GLY A 504 -30.38 -29.48 -48.88
N ALA A 505 -29.34 -28.66 -48.72
CA ALA A 505 -29.29 -27.25 -48.24
C ALA A 505 -29.48 -26.93 -46.72
N ALA A 506 -28.43 -26.31 -46.16
CA ALA A 506 -28.29 -25.46 -44.94
C ALA A 506 -29.21 -25.70 -43.70
N VAL A 507 -28.75 -26.15 -42.52
CA VAL A 507 -27.64 -25.69 -41.61
C VAL A 507 -27.95 -24.30 -40.99
N ALA A 508 -27.91 -24.10 -39.65
CA ALA A 508 -27.29 -24.89 -38.57
C ALA A 508 -28.24 -25.32 -37.42
N ALA A 509 -27.81 -26.36 -36.71
CA ALA A 509 -28.46 -27.09 -35.61
C ALA A 509 -27.48 -27.20 -34.40
N ASP A 510 -27.82 -27.62 -33.17
CA ASP A 510 -29.08 -27.66 -32.40
C ASP A 510 -28.76 -28.01 -30.91
N ASN A 511 -29.80 -28.09 -30.08
CA ASN A 511 -29.95 -28.50 -28.69
C ASN A 511 -29.14 -29.68 -28.12
N SER A 512 -28.50 -29.40 -26.97
CA SER A 512 -28.93 -29.75 -25.59
C SER A 512 -29.30 -31.18 -25.13
N THR A 513 -29.29 -31.32 -23.79
CA THR A 513 -29.81 -32.40 -22.91
C THR A 513 -29.05 -33.72 -22.68
N ARG A 514 -28.65 -33.90 -21.41
CA ARG A 514 -28.92 -35.12 -20.62
C ARG A 514 -29.39 -34.72 -19.22
N ARG A 515 -30.58 -35.19 -18.80
CA ARG A 515 -31.04 -35.08 -17.40
C ARG A 515 -30.50 -36.26 -16.59
N HIS A 516 -29.91 -36.01 -15.42
CA HIS A 516 -29.51 -37.06 -14.49
C HIS A 516 -30.34 -37.02 -13.20
N LEU A 517 -31.01 -38.13 -12.90
CA LEU A 517 -31.77 -38.34 -11.67
C LEU A 517 -30.81 -38.68 -10.52
N ALA A 518 -30.25 -37.65 -9.88
CA ALA A 518 -29.42 -37.83 -8.70
C ALA A 518 -30.22 -38.47 -7.55
N LYS A 519 -29.70 -39.55 -6.95
CA LYS A 519 -30.30 -40.16 -5.75
C LYS A 519 -30.23 -39.16 -4.59
N LYS A 520 -31.38 -38.60 -4.20
CA LYS A 520 -31.54 -37.59 -3.15
C LYS A 520 -30.78 -37.98 -1.88
N TYR A 521 -29.75 -37.21 -1.54
CA TYR A 521 -28.92 -37.40 -0.35
C TYR A 521 -29.78 -37.37 0.93
N LYS A 522 -29.55 -38.33 1.84
CA LYS A 522 -30.33 -38.52 3.09
C LYS A 522 -29.51 -38.28 4.37
N GLY A 523 -28.23 -37.93 4.27
CA GLY A 523 -27.43 -37.60 5.45
C GLY A 523 -27.74 -36.21 5.99
N PRO A 524 -27.28 -35.87 7.20
CA PRO A 524 -27.29 -34.49 7.67
C PRO A 524 -26.36 -33.61 6.82
N CYS A 525 -26.62 -32.30 6.80
CA CYS A 525 -25.64 -31.34 6.34
C CYS A 525 -24.54 -31.16 7.39
N MET A 526 -23.27 -31.08 6.96
CA MET A 526 -22.12 -30.94 7.86
C MET A 526 -21.63 -29.48 8.03
N ALA A 527 -22.34 -28.51 7.43
CA ALA A 527 -22.07 -27.08 7.59
C ALA A 527 -22.24 -26.63 9.06
N THR A 528 -21.18 -26.07 9.65
CA THR A 528 -21.14 -25.74 11.09
C THR A 528 -21.37 -24.26 11.37
N ASN A 529 -20.76 -23.36 10.59
CA ASN A 529 -20.93 -21.91 10.71
C ASN A 529 -22.12 -21.38 9.87
N LEU A 530 -22.41 -20.07 9.97
CA LEU A 530 -23.58 -19.45 9.33
C LEU A 530 -23.45 -19.30 7.79
N ILE A 531 -22.25 -19.04 7.29
CA ILE A 531 -21.96 -18.84 5.86
C ILE A 531 -22.13 -20.16 5.11
N ASP A 532 -21.47 -21.22 5.59
CA ASP A 532 -21.60 -22.57 5.04
C ASP A 532 -23.07 -23.02 5.01
N LYS A 533 -23.82 -22.84 6.09
CA LYS A 533 -25.21 -23.32 6.20
C LYS A 533 -26.15 -22.76 5.12
N CYS A 534 -25.86 -21.58 4.58
CA CYS A 534 -26.68 -20.93 3.58
C CYS A 534 -26.60 -21.60 2.18
N TRP A 535 -25.42 -22.07 1.76
CA TRP A 535 -25.22 -22.66 0.43
C TRP A 535 -24.87 -24.15 0.46
N ARG A 536 -24.02 -24.55 1.41
CA ARG A 536 -23.26 -25.81 1.38
C ARG A 536 -24.16 -27.04 1.53
N CYS A 537 -25.29 -26.85 2.21
CA CYS A 537 -26.33 -27.86 2.40
C CYS A 537 -27.17 -28.16 1.15
N ASP A 538 -27.10 -27.34 0.09
CA ASP A 538 -27.86 -27.56 -1.14
C ASP A 538 -27.19 -28.65 -2.00
N PRO A 539 -27.82 -29.82 -2.23
CA PRO A 539 -27.22 -30.86 -3.06
C PRO A 539 -27.06 -30.47 -4.53
N HIS A 540 -27.73 -29.39 -4.97
CA HIS A 540 -27.65 -28.84 -6.32
C HIS A 540 -26.82 -27.55 -6.36
N TRP A 541 -25.90 -27.34 -5.39
CA TRP A 541 -24.98 -26.18 -5.39
C TRP A 541 -24.18 -26.05 -6.70
N ALA A 542 -23.95 -27.15 -7.42
CA ALA A 542 -23.24 -27.19 -8.70
C ALA A 542 -24.09 -26.71 -9.89
N ASP A 543 -25.41 -26.84 -9.79
CA ASP A 543 -26.40 -26.34 -10.76
C ASP A 543 -26.77 -24.88 -10.42
N HIS A 544 -26.92 -24.60 -9.13
CA HIS A 544 -27.26 -23.29 -8.57
C HIS A 544 -26.03 -22.46 -8.17
N ARG A 545 -24.87 -22.61 -8.81
CA ARG A 545 -23.57 -22.05 -8.34
C ARG A 545 -23.63 -20.60 -7.89
N GLN A 546 -24.36 -19.76 -8.64
CA GLN A 546 -24.46 -18.32 -8.39
C GLN A 546 -25.26 -17.95 -7.12
N LYS A 547 -26.11 -18.85 -6.60
CA LYS A 547 -26.81 -18.71 -5.31
C LYS A 547 -25.83 -18.56 -4.13
N TYR A 548 -24.60 -19.06 -4.30
CA TYR A 548 -23.51 -18.86 -3.35
C TYR A 548 -23.31 -17.39 -2.96
N ALA A 549 -23.43 -16.48 -3.92
CA ALA A 549 -23.26 -15.04 -3.70
C ALA A 549 -24.30 -14.43 -2.73
N ASP A 550 -25.43 -15.10 -2.50
CA ASP A 550 -26.45 -14.68 -1.53
C ASP A 550 -26.09 -15.05 -0.07
N CYS A 551 -24.96 -15.75 0.13
CA CYS A 551 -24.51 -16.27 1.42
C CYS A 551 -23.32 -15.51 2.02
N ALA A 552 -22.84 -14.46 1.35
CA ALA A 552 -21.85 -13.56 1.90
C ALA A 552 -22.43 -12.85 3.14
N MET A 553 -21.71 -12.88 4.26
CA MET A 553 -22.08 -12.23 5.52
C MET A 553 -21.01 -11.24 5.95
N GLY A 554 -21.25 -10.47 7.02
CA GLY A 554 -20.33 -9.42 7.45
C GLY A 554 -20.34 -8.25 6.47
N PHE A 555 -19.23 -7.52 6.38
CA PHE A 555 -19.14 -6.37 5.48
C PHE A 555 -19.10 -6.77 3.99
N GLY A 556 -18.61 -7.96 3.67
CA GLY A 556 -18.57 -8.53 2.31
C GLY A 556 -19.94 -8.96 1.76
N SER A 557 -21.02 -8.79 2.52
CA SER A 557 -22.38 -9.27 2.18
C SER A 557 -23.02 -8.70 0.92
N LYS A 558 -22.35 -7.77 0.22
CA LYS A 558 -22.79 -7.21 -1.06
C LYS A 558 -22.03 -7.76 -2.26
N ALA A 559 -20.97 -8.54 -2.03
CA ALA A 559 -20.09 -9.07 -3.07
C ALA A 559 -20.83 -10.10 -3.94
N ILE A 560 -21.58 -9.65 -4.96
CA ILE A 560 -22.34 -10.58 -5.82
C ILE A 560 -21.47 -11.30 -6.85
N GLY A 561 -20.21 -10.92 -7.00
CA GLY A 561 -19.28 -11.52 -7.95
C GLY A 561 -19.79 -11.39 -9.39
N GLY A 562 -19.65 -12.48 -10.16
CA GLY A 562 -20.23 -12.62 -11.50
C GLY A 562 -21.67 -13.14 -11.54
N LYS A 563 -22.46 -12.99 -10.46
CA LYS A 563 -23.89 -13.39 -10.45
C LYS A 563 -24.68 -12.60 -11.49
N GLY A 564 -25.58 -13.29 -12.20
CA GLY A 564 -26.29 -12.78 -13.39
C GLY A 564 -25.45 -12.83 -14.67
N GLY A 565 -24.14 -13.05 -14.55
CA GLY A 565 -23.24 -13.30 -15.66
C GLY A 565 -23.35 -14.72 -16.23
N ARG A 566 -22.76 -14.92 -17.43
CA ARG A 566 -22.61 -16.26 -18.00
C ARG A 566 -21.55 -17.06 -17.23
N VAL A 567 -21.67 -18.38 -17.24
CA VAL A 567 -20.60 -19.26 -16.75
C VAL A 567 -19.46 -19.28 -17.77
N TYR A 568 -18.22 -19.16 -17.29
CA TYR A 568 -17.01 -19.39 -18.07
C TYR A 568 -16.31 -20.64 -17.52
N VAL A 569 -15.90 -21.56 -18.41
CA VAL A 569 -15.17 -22.77 -18.00
C VAL A 569 -13.71 -22.64 -18.41
N VAL A 570 -12.81 -22.70 -17.43
CA VAL A 570 -11.36 -22.82 -17.64
C VAL A 570 -11.04 -24.27 -18.00
N THR A 571 -10.50 -24.46 -19.20
CA THR A 571 -10.14 -25.75 -19.82
C THR A 571 -8.63 -25.85 -20.09
N ASP A 572 -7.87 -24.75 -20.05
CA ASP A 572 -6.41 -24.72 -20.04
C ASP A 572 -5.88 -24.11 -18.74
N ASN A 573 -4.99 -24.82 -18.06
CA ASN A 573 -4.30 -24.37 -16.85
C ASN A 573 -3.00 -23.62 -17.15
N SER A 574 -2.67 -23.40 -18.43
CA SER A 574 -1.46 -22.70 -18.85
C SER A 574 -1.61 -21.19 -18.89
N ASP A 575 -0.52 -20.49 -18.58
CA ASP A 575 -0.35 -19.04 -18.70
C ASP A 575 0.78 -18.76 -19.70
N LYS A 576 0.65 -19.32 -20.92
CA LYS A 576 1.72 -19.31 -21.95
C LYS A 576 1.96 -17.91 -22.51
N ASP A 577 0.89 -17.26 -22.92
CA ASP A 577 0.90 -15.86 -23.37
C ASP A 577 0.07 -15.05 -22.36
N VAL A 578 0.74 -14.08 -21.75
CA VAL A 578 0.19 -13.17 -20.75
C VAL A 578 -0.39 -11.89 -21.36
N GLU A 579 -0.05 -11.61 -22.62
CA GLU A 579 -0.49 -10.46 -23.42
C GLU A 579 -1.66 -10.83 -24.34
N ASN A 580 -1.73 -12.07 -24.81
CA ASN A 580 -2.81 -12.59 -25.66
C ASN A 580 -3.32 -13.93 -25.11
N PRO A 581 -3.86 -13.95 -23.87
CA PRO A 581 -4.29 -15.17 -23.21
C PRO A 581 -5.37 -15.88 -24.02
N THR A 582 -5.17 -17.17 -24.31
CA THR A 582 -6.06 -17.95 -25.18
C THR A 582 -7.41 -18.21 -24.50
N PRO A 583 -8.54 -18.18 -25.23
CA PRO A 583 -9.82 -18.68 -24.73
C PRO A 583 -9.69 -20.09 -24.13
N GLY A 584 -10.34 -20.33 -22.99
CA GLY A 584 -10.16 -21.53 -22.16
C GLY A 584 -9.14 -21.35 -21.03
N THR A 585 -8.26 -20.35 -21.07
CA THR A 585 -7.37 -20.03 -19.93
C THR A 585 -8.07 -19.22 -18.84
N LEU A 586 -7.55 -19.30 -17.60
CA LEU A 586 -8.01 -18.45 -16.50
C LEU A 586 -7.75 -16.96 -16.78
N ARG A 587 -6.61 -16.60 -17.37
CA ARG A 587 -6.31 -15.19 -17.71
C ARG A 587 -7.28 -14.63 -18.73
N HIS A 588 -7.65 -15.38 -19.76
CA HIS A 588 -8.69 -14.93 -20.69
C HIS A 588 -10.05 -14.76 -19.99
N ALA A 589 -10.38 -15.58 -19.00
CA ALA A 589 -11.64 -15.48 -18.26
C ALA A 589 -11.78 -14.16 -17.49
N VAL A 590 -10.75 -13.77 -16.74
CA VAL A 590 -10.84 -12.66 -15.78
C VAL A 590 -10.85 -11.26 -16.40
N ILE A 591 -10.29 -11.11 -17.60
CA ILE A 591 -10.15 -9.82 -18.32
C ILE A 591 -11.42 -9.39 -19.10
N GLN A 592 -12.46 -10.22 -19.14
CA GLN A 592 -13.67 -9.93 -19.91
C GLN A 592 -14.50 -8.80 -19.27
N LYS A 593 -15.20 -8.02 -20.10
CA LYS A 593 -16.00 -6.86 -19.65
C LYS A 593 -17.27 -7.28 -18.91
N GLU A 594 -17.94 -8.32 -19.38
CA GLU A 594 -19.20 -8.78 -18.79
C GLU A 594 -19.02 -9.46 -17.42
N PRO A 595 -20.07 -9.53 -16.60
CA PRO A 595 -20.06 -10.37 -15.41
C PRO A 595 -19.81 -11.84 -15.77
N LEU A 596 -18.91 -12.52 -15.06
CA LEU A 596 -18.58 -13.93 -15.31
C LEU A 596 -18.47 -14.76 -14.03
N TRP A 597 -19.15 -15.89 -14.02
CA TRP A 597 -18.96 -16.95 -13.03
C TRP A 597 -17.95 -17.97 -13.57
N ILE A 598 -16.68 -17.79 -13.21
CA ILE A 598 -15.55 -18.58 -13.72
C ILE A 598 -15.43 -19.86 -12.89
N ILE A 599 -15.54 -21.00 -13.56
CA ILE A 599 -15.33 -22.33 -12.99
C ILE A 599 -14.23 -23.07 -13.77
N PHE A 600 -13.84 -24.24 -13.30
CA PHE A 600 -12.80 -25.07 -13.89
C PHE A 600 -13.39 -26.39 -14.37
N GLU A 601 -12.84 -26.95 -15.46
CA GLU A 601 -13.28 -28.22 -16.05
C GLU A 601 -12.79 -29.46 -15.26
N ARG A 602 -11.65 -29.31 -14.58
CA ARG A 602 -10.90 -30.39 -13.92
C ARG A 602 -10.00 -29.83 -12.81
N HIS A 603 -9.33 -30.70 -12.06
CA HIS A 603 -8.24 -30.29 -11.16
C HIS A 603 -7.12 -29.60 -11.96
N MET A 604 -6.56 -28.51 -11.44
CA MET A 604 -5.57 -27.69 -12.15
C MET A 604 -4.48 -27.18 -11.22
N HIS A 605 -3.23 -27.19 -11.72
CA HIS A 605 -2.13 -26.42 -11.17
C HIS A 605 -1.79 -25.32 -12.19
N ILE A 606 -2.02 -24.07 -11.80
CA ILE A 606 -1.85 -22.89 -12.63
C ILE A 606 -0.62 -22.14 -12.13
N LYS A 607 0.47 -22.23 -12.87
CA LYS A 607 1.63 -21.36 -12.68
C LYS A 607 1.42 -20.10 -13.50
N LEU A 608 1.04 -19.02 -12.83
CA LEU A 608 0.97 -17.68 -13.40
C LEU A 608 2.40 -17.18 -13.68
N LYS A 609 2.66 -16.72 -14.91
CA LYS A 609 3.93 -16.08 -15.29
C LYS A 609 4.05 -14.64 -14.78
N ARG A 610 2.90 -14.00 -14.54
CA ARG A 610 2.70 -12.63 -14.08
C ARG A 610 1.42 -12.57 -13.27
N GLU A 611 1.24 -11.55 -12.44
CA GLU A 611 0.06 -11.38 -11.57
C GLU A 611 -1.28 -11.54 -12.34
N LEU A 612 -2.33 -12.07 -11.70
CA LEU A 612 -3.64 -12.22 -12.35
C LEU A 612 -4.52 -10.99 -12.08
N LEU A 613 -4.41 -9.98 -12.94
CA LEU A 613 -5.33 -8.85 -13.01
C LEU A 613 -6.71 -9.30 -13.52
N MET A 614 -7.78 -8.76 -12.92
CA MET A 614 -9.17 -9.08 -13.25
C MET A 614 -10.07 -7.85 -13.29
N GLN A 615 -11.12 -7.91 -14.11
CA GLN A 615 -12.17 -6.90 -14.20
C GLN A 615 -13.23 -7.05 -13.08
N SER A 616 -14.10 -6.05 -12.91
CA SER A 616 -15.26 -6.11 -11.99
C SER A 616 -16.25 -7.24 -12.33
N HIS A 617 -17.11 -7.57 -11.37
CA HIS A 617 -18.19 -8.57 -11.52
C HIS A 617 -17.67 -9.96 -11.90
N LYS A 618 -16.69 -10.47 -11.15
CA LYS A 618 -16.10 -11.80 -11.39
C LYS A 618 -16.24 -12.68 -10.17
N THR A 619 -16.57 -13.95 -10.40
CA THR A 619 -16.41 -15.00 -9.41
C THR A 619 -15.38 -15.99 -9.92
N ILE A 620 -14.34 -16.29 -9.15
CA ILE A 620 -13.46 -17.43 -9.39
C ILE A 620 -13.88 -18.54 -8.41
N ASP A 621 -14.50 -19.60 -8.92
CA ASP A 621 -15.15 -20.66 -8.15
C ASP A 621 -14.51 -22.03 -8.43
N GLY A 622 -13.58 -22.42 -7.55
CA GLY A 622 -12.91 -23.71 -7.62
C GLY A 622 -13.76 -24.91 -7.21
N ARG A 623 -14.98 -24.72 -6.66
CA ARG A 623 -15.76 -25.80 -6.04
C ARG A 623 -16.07 -26.90 -7.05
N GLY A 624 -15.81 -28.14 -6.65
CA GLY A 624 -15.91 -29.34 -7.49
C GLY A 624 -14.57 -29.89 -7.93
N PHE A 625 -13.51 -29.08 -7.89
CA PHE A 625 -12.15 -29.46 -8.27
C PHE A 625 -11.12 -28.97 -7.25
N ASN A 626 -9.88 -29.40 -7.44
CA ASN A 626 -8.73 -28.91 -6.68
C ASN A 626 -7.92 -27.98 -7.59
N ILE A 627 -7.89 -26.69 -7.24
CA ILE A 627 -7.32 -25.63 -8.06
C ILE A 627 -6.20 -24.95 -7.27
N HIS A 628 -4.97 -25.12 -7.74
CA HIS A 628 -3.78 -24.50 -7.18
C HIS A 628 -3.32 -23.35 -8.08
N ILE A 629 -3.16 -22.15 -7.50
CA ILE A 629 -2.35 -21.06 -8.04
C ILE A 629 -0.99 -21.17 -7.35
N GLU A 630 0.09 -21.50 -8.08
CA GLU A 630 1.37 -21.75 -7.42
C GLU A 630 2.64 -21.60 -8.29
N LYS A 631 3.78 -21.45 -7.60
CA LYS A 631 5.14 -21.42 -8.17
C LYS A 631 5.34 -20.28 -9.18
N GLY A 632 4.59 -19.19 -9.03
CA GLY A 632 4.47 -18.07 -9.94
C GLY A 632 3.89 -16.86 -9.21
N ALA A 633 3.20 -15.97 -9.93
CA ALA A 633 2.66 -14.73 -9.40
C ALA A 633 1.32 -14.87 -8.65
N GLY A 634 0.88 -13.78 -8.00
CA GLY A 634 -0.36 -13.70 -7.21
C GLY A 634 -1.65 -13.39 -7.99
N LEU A 635 -2.74 -13.18 -7.24
CA LEU A 635 -4.02 -12.64 -7.76
C LEU A 635 -4.14 -11.16 -7.39
N LYS A 636 -4.50 -10.28 -8.34
CA LYS A 636 -4.52 -8.83 -8.09
C LYS A 636 -5.81 -8.19 -8.61
N MET A 637 -6.54 -7.53 -7.72
CA MET A 637 -7.80 -6.84 -8.02
C MET A 637 -7.58 -5.34 -7.85
N GLN A 638 -7.66 -4.55 -8.93
CA GLN A 638 -7.33 -3.12 -8.91
C GLN A 638 -8.45 -2.25 -9.49
N SER A 639 -8.98 -1.33 -8.67
CA SER A 639 -10.10 -0.43 -8.99
C SER A 639 -11.39 -1.16 -9.43
N VAL A 640 -11.57 -2.40 -8.98
CA VAL A 640 -12.71 -3.27 -9.33
C VAL A 640 -13.64 -3.51 -8.15
N ASN A 641 -14.87 -3.88 -8.46
CA ASN A 641 -15.89 -4.17 -7.45
C ASN A 641 -16.65 -5.46 -7.77
N ASN A 642 -17.38 -5.97 -6.77
CA ASN A 642 -18.17 -7.19 -6.86
C ASN A 642 -17.31 -8.38 -7.31
N ILE A 643 -16.38 -8.78 -6.46
CA ILE A 643 -15.48 -9.91 -6.70
C ILE A 643 -15.72 -11.01 -5.65
N ILE A 644 -15.82 -12.27 -6.11
CA ILE A 644 -15.80 -13.45 -5.24
C ILE A 644 -14.59 -14.31 -5.63
N ILE A 645 -13.78 -14.70 -4.64
CA ILE A 645 -12.77 -15.77 -4.80
C ILE A 645 -13.15 -16.90 -3.84
N THR A 646 -13.35 -18.11 -4.36
CA THR A 646 -13.69 -19.27 -3.54
C THR A 646 -13.02 -20.57 -3.94
N ASN A 647 -12.69 -21.37 -2.92
CA ASN A 647 -12.29 -22.78 -3.05
C ASN A 647 -10.98 -22.99 -3.84
N LEU A 648 -9.97 -22.16 -3.54
CA LEU A 648 -8.65 -22.19 -4.18
C LEU A 648 -7.54 -22.54 -3.17
N HIS A 649 -6.45 -23.10 -3.67
CA HIS A 649 -5.15 -23.13 -3.00
C HIS A 649 -4.25 -22.08 -3.66
N VAL A 650 -3.60 -21.20 -2.89
CA VAL A 650 -2.72 -20.13 -3.40
C VAL A 650 -1.40 -20.19 -2.61
N HIS A 651 -0.34 -20.72 -3.21
CA HIS A 651 0.89 -20.98 -2.44
C HIS A 651 2.18 -21.12 -3.25
N ASN A 652 3.32 -21.00 -2.58
CA ASN A 652 4.62 -20.92 -3.25
C ASN A 652 4.61 -19.77 -4.28
N ILE A 653 3.98 -18.65 -3.91
CA ILE A 653 3.95 -17.45 -4.73
C ILE A 653 5.31 -16.80 -4.61
N GLY A 654 5.86 -16.38 -5.75
CA GLY A 654 7.22 -15.87 -5.86
C GLY A 654 7.25 -14.58 -6.65
N ILE A 655 8.34 -13.85 -6.51
CA ILE A 655 8.65 -12.67 -7.31
C ILE A 655 8.57 -13.05 -8.81
N THR A 656 7.85 -12.26 -9.63
CA THR A 656 7.82 -12.46 -11.09
C THR A 656 8.15 -11.18 -11.84
N PRO A 657 9.11 -11.17 -12.78
CA PRO A 657 9.71 -9.94 -13.30
C PRO A 657 8.81 -9.17 -14.26
N GLY A 658 8.85 -7.85 -14.22
CA GLY A 658 7.97 -6.94 -14.97
C GLY A 658 8.01 -6.99 -16.49
N GLY A 659 7.02 -6.36 -17.13
CA GLY A 659 6.76 -6.37 -18.57
C GLY A 659 5.26 -6.41 -18.89
N MET A 660 4.92 -6.74 -20.15
CA MET A 660 3.57 -6.62 -20.68
C MET A 660 2.60 -7.71 -20.19
N ILE A 661 1.34 -7.34 -19.97
CA ILE A 661 0.26 -8.22 -19.49
C ILE A 661 -1.11 -7.69 -19.95
N ARG A 662 -2.08 -8.56 -20.21
CA ARG A 662 -3.47 -8.17 -20.47
C ARG A 662 -4.28 -8.15 -19.17
N ASP A 663 -4.96 -7.04 -18.90
CA ASP A 663 -5.83 -6.81 -17.72
C ASP A 663 -7.32 -6.63 -18.10
N SER A 664 -7.58 -6.35 -19.36
CA SER A 664 -8.89 -6.17 -19.97
C SER A 664 -8.81 -6.61 -21.43
N VAL A 665 -9.95 -6.92 -22.05
CA VAL A 665 -9.98 -7.26 -23.49
C VAL A 665 -9.36 -6.19 -24.39
N ASP A 666 -9.44 -4.90 -24.01
CA ASP A 666 -9.00 -3.77 -24.84
C ASP A 666 -7.53 -3.34 -24.58
N HIS A 667 -6.98 -3.60 -23.39
CA HIS A 667 -5.69 -3.03 -22.97
C HIS A 667 -4.71 -4.12 -22.49
N VAL A 668 -3.51 -4.07 -23.07
CA VAL A 668 -2.30 -4.73 -22.58
C VAL A 668 -1.47 -3.65 -21.90
N GLY A 669 -1.33 -3.73 -20.59
CA GLY A 669 -0.52 -2.81 -19.80
C GLY A 669 0.89 -3.34 -19.59
N ILE A 670 1.84 -2.44 -19.44
CA ILE A 670 3.11 -2.78 -18.79
C ILE A 670 2.90 -2.77 -17.27
N ARG A 671 3.43 -3.79 -16.59
CA ARG A 671 3.45 -3.95 -15.14
C ARG A 671 4.87 -4.22 -14.68
N SER A 672 5.14 -4.11 -13.38
CA SER A 672 6.49 -4.37 -12.84
C SER A 672 6.64 -5.79 -12.32
N GLU A 673 7.77 -5.99 -11.66
CA GLU A 673 7.97 -7.11 -10.78
C GLU A 673 6.85 -7.19 -9.74
N ASP A 674 6.12 -8.31 -9.76
CA ASP A 674 5.16 -8.60 -8.69
C ASP A 674 5.97 -8.97 -7.45
N GLU A 675 5.86 -8.19 -6.36
CA GLU A 675 6.57 -8.42 -5.08
C GLU A 675 6.34 -9.84 -4.52
N GLY A 676 5.29 -10.53 -4.99
CA GLY A 676 5.04 -11.95 -4.77
C GLY A 676 3.97 -12.24 -3.73
N ASP A 677 3.02 -11.32 -3.59
CA ASP A 677 1.81 -11.40 -2.76
C ASP A 677 0.87 -12.53 -3.16
N GLY A 678 0.15 -13.12 -2.19
CA GLY A 678 -0.89 -14.12 -2.49
C GLY A 678 -2.12 -13.53 -3.21
N ILE A 679 -2.81 -12.58 -2.56
CA ILE A 679 -3.97 -11.84 -3.08
C ILE A 679 -3.89 -10.37 -2.64
N SER A 680 -3.84 -9.43 -3.59
CA SER A 680 -3.80 -7.99 -3.30
C SER A 680 -5.04 -7.26 -3.85
N LEU A 681 -5.67 -6.40 -3.03
CA LEU A 681 -7.01 -5.84 -3.25
C LEU A 681 -7.03 -4.29 -3.38
N PHE A 682 -6.53 -3.71 -4.46
CA PHE A 682 -6.43 -2.26 -4.66
C PHE A 682 -7.79 -1.61 -4.98
N ALA A 683 -8.23 -0.71 -4.10
CA ALA A 683 -9.48 0.06 -4.18
C ALA A 683 -10.74 -0.81 -4.32
N ALA A 684 -10.63 -2.07 -3.89
CA ALA A 684 -11.62 -3.08 -4.18
C ALA A 684 -12.83 -2.97 -3.25
N THR A 685 -14.04 -2.92 -3.81
CA THR A 685 -15.27 -2.80 -3.04
C THR A 685 -16.23 -3.95 -3.25
N ASP A 686 -16.93 -4.34 -2.19
CA ASP A 686 -17.85 -5.47 -2.18
C ASP A 686 -17.13 -6.75 -2.66
N VAL A 687 -16.19 -7.24 -1.85
CA VAL A 687 -15.34 -8.41 -2.13
C VAL A 687 -15.51 -9.50 -1.07
N TRP A 688 -15.57 -10.76 -1.51
CA TRP A 688 -15.64 -11.91 -0.62
C TRP A 688 -14.59 -12.97 -1.00
N ILE A 689 -13.71 -13.28 -0.07
CA ILE A 689 -12.69 -14.34 -0.17
C ILE A 689 -13.10 -15.43 0.80
N ASP A 690 -13.40 -16.64 0.31
CA ASP A 690 -13.96 -17.70 1.14
C ASP A 690 -13.38 -19.09 0.79
N HIS A 691 -13.14 -19.94 1.78
CA HIS A 691 -12.55 -21.27 1.56
C HIS A 691 -11.25 -21.23 0.71
N VAL A 692 -10.34 -20.28 0.98
CA VAL A 692 -9.02 -20.22 0.34
C VAL A 692 -7.94 -20.76 1.28
N SER A 693 -7.04 -21.61 0.76
CA SER A 693 -5.90 -22.16 1.49
C SER A 693 -4.59 -21.50 1.03
N MET A 694 -3.91 -20.78 1.91
CA MET A 694 -2.76 -19.92 1.57
C MET A 694 -1.50 -20.23 2.37
N SER A 695 -0.34 -20.21 1.70
CA SER A 695 0.98 -20.42 2.34
C SER A 695 2.16 -20.03 1.46
N ARG A 696 3.29 -19.60 2.05
CA ARG A 696 4.56 -19.32 1.34
C ARG A 696 4.37 -18.40 0.12
N ALA A 697 3.97 -17.17 0.36
CA ALA A 697 4.17 -16.07 -0.59
C ALA A 697 5.53 -15.41 -0.33
N THR A 698 5.97 -14.46 -1.18
CA THR A 698 7.20 -13.69 -0.90
C THR A 698 6.92 -12.64 0.18
N ASP A 699 5.99 -11.69 -0.06
CA ASP A 699 5.67 -10.63 0.91
C ASP A 699 4.46 -10.98 1.78
N GLY A 700 3.22 -10.72 1.35
CA GLY A 700 1.99 -10.99 2.10
C GLY A 700 1.19 -12.20 1.57
N LEU A 701 0.27 -12.75 2.38
CA LEU A 701 -0.75 -13.68 1.84
C LEU A 701 -1.98 -12.91 1.37
N ILE A 702 -2.56 -12.01 2.17
CA ILE A 702 -3.66 -11.14 1.74
C ILE A 702 -3.45 -9.70 2.21
N ASP A 703 -3.29 -8.81 1.24
CA ASP A 703 -3.18 -7.37 1.47
C ASP A 703 -4.45 -6.66 0.99
N ALA A 704 -5.17 -6.03 1.93
CA ALA A 704 -6.49 -5.43 1.68
C ALA A 704 -6.37 -3.91 1.51
N VAL A 705 -6.55 -3.43 0.26
CA VAL A 705 -5.89 -2.18 -0.16
C VAL A 705 -6.74 -1.10 -0.92
N GLN A 706 -6.18 0.09 -1.06
CA GLN A 706 -6.68 1.43 -1.42
C GLN A 706 -8.10 1.86 -0.98
N GLY A 707 -8.39 1.86 0.32
CA GLY A 707 -9.75 2.14 0.81
C GLY A 707 -10.71 0.98 0.56
N SER A 708 -10.16 -0.22 0.33
CA SER A 708 -10.83 -1.51 0.28
C SER A 708 -11.89 -1.62 1.37
N THR A 709 -13.13 -1.92 1.00
CA THR A 709 -14.22 -2.02 1.97
C THR A 709 -15.42 -2.79 1.45
N GLY A 710 -16.30 -3.20 2.38
CA GLY A 710 -17.27 -4.23 2.09
C GLY A 710 -16.54 -5.54 1.84
N ILE A 711 -15.66 -5.95 2.76
CA ILE A 711 -14.82 -7.15 2.60
C ILE A 711 -15.16 -8.18 3.65
N THR A 712 -15.19 -9.43 3.24
CA THR A 712 -15.15 -10.56 4.17
C THR A 712 -14.15 -11.59 3.68
N ILE A 713 -13.28 -11.99 4.59
CA ILE A 713 -12.36 -13.11 4.42
C ILE A 713 -12.83 -14.16 5.42
N SER A 714 -13.46 -15.21 4.91
CA SER A 714 -14.11 -16.22 5.73
C SER A 714 -13.66 -17.63 5.40
N ASN A 715 -13.75 -18.54 6.37
CA ASN A 715 -13.40 -19.95 6.16
C ASN A 715 -12.02 -20.19 5.49
N CYS A 716 -11.04 -19.28 5.57
CA CYS A 716 -9.75 -19.42 4.92
C CYS A 716 -8.73 -20.09 5.87
N HIS A 717 -7.73 -20.76 5.30
CA HIS A 717 -6.70 -21.49 6.04
C HIS A 717 -5.30 -20.97 5.68
N PHE A 718 -4.58 -20.45 6.67
CA PHE A 718 -3.29 -19.79 6.49
C PHE A 718 -2.18 -20.56 7.21
N THR A 719 -1.02 -20.77 6.58
CA THR A 719 0.14 -21.49 7.16
C THR A 719 1.45 -21.03 6.51
N ASP A 720 2.60 -21.38 7.13
CA ASP A 720 3.95 -21.28 6.52
C ASP A 720 4.29 -19.90 5.88
N HIS A 721 4.24 -18.82 6.65
CA HIS A 721 4.45 -17.45 6.14
C HIS A 721 4.74 -16.40 7.23
N ASP A 722 5.57 -15.39 6.98
CA ASP A 722 5.83 -14.31 7.96
C ASP A 722 4.66 -13.33 8.05
N LYS A 723 4.45 -12.55 6.98
CA LYS A 723 3.62 -11.35 6.95
C LYS A 723 2.15 -11.63 6.59
N ALA A 724 1.47 -12.51 7.31
CA ALA A 724 0.22 -13.17 6.86
C ALA A 724 -0.82 -12.26 6.15
N MET A 725 -1.33 -11.20 6.79
CA MET A 725 -2.37 -10.33 6.23
C MET A 725 -2.27 -8.88 6.72
N LEU A 726 -2.38 -7.91 5.83
CA LEU A 726 -2.10 -6.50 6.14
C LEU A 726 -3.23 -5.60 5.59
N PHE A 727 -4.06 -5.07 6.48
CA PHE A 727 -5.33 -4.42 6.15
C PHE A 727 -5.29 -2.96 6.58
N GLY A 728 -4.99 -2.07 5.64
CA GLY A 728 -4.22 -0.91 6.06
C GLY A 728 -2.79 -1.38 6.34
N ALA A 729 -2.01 -1.44 5.28
CA ALA A 729 -0.56 -1.37 5.25
C ALA A 729 0.12 0.03 5.46
N ASN A 730 -0.52 1.23 5.66
CA ASN A 730 0.13 2.60 5.70
C ASN A 730 0.56 3.22 7.03
N ASP A 731 1.35 4.27 6.92
CA ASP A 731 1.61 5.17 8.00
C ASP A 731 0.82 6.49 8.03
N ASN A 732 0.03 6.96 7.01
CA ASN A 732 -0.66 8.28 7.03
C ASN A 732 -2.07 8.65 6.34
N HIS A 733 -2.88 7.90 5.53
CA HIS A 733 -4.19 8.38 4.90
C HIS A 733 -5.49 8.05 5.67
N VAL A 734 -6.53 8.90 5.63
CA VAL A 734 -7.80 8.66 6.36
C VAL A 734 -8.84 7.73 5.71
N GLU A 735 -8.82 7.40 4.42
CA GLU A 735 -9.92 6.62 3.81
C GLU A 735 -9.94 5.13 4.13
N ASP A 736 -8.90 4.55 4.74
CA ASP A 736 -9.08 3.23 5.36
C ASP A 736 -9.98 3.34 6.62
N LYS A 737 -10.45 4.54 7.06
CA LYS A 737 -11.52 4.65 8.08
C LYS A 737 -12.86 4.08 7.59
N LYS A 738 -13.10 4.11 6.28
CA LYS A 738 -14.24 3.41 5.67
C LYS A 738 -13.94 1.93 5.41
N MET A 739 -12.72 1.44 5.64
CA MET A 739 -12.42 0.01 5.54
C MET A 739 -13.27 -0.72 6.57
N GLN A 740 -13.99 -1.74 6.13
CA GLN A 740 -14.75 -2.60 7.03
C GLN A 740 -14.51 -4.03 6.54
N ILE A 741 -13.79 -4.80 7.36
CA ILE A 741 -13.37 -6.16 7.04
C ILE A 741 -13.83 -7.09 8.15
N THR A 742 -14.55 -8.13 7.76
CA THR A 742 -14.89 -9.25 8.64
C THR A 742 -13.89 -10.39 8.39
N LEU A 743 -13.20 -10.81 9.45
CA LEU A 743 -12.51 -12.10 9.53
C LEU A 743 -13.41 -13.07 10.28
N ALA A 744 -13.99 -14.05 9.57
CA ALA A 744 -14.91 -15.00 10.18
C ALA A 744 -14.54 -16.46 9.91
N TYR A 745 -14.49 -17.28 10.96
CA TYR A 745 -14.30 -18.73 10.84
C TYR A 745 -12.99 -19.18 10.15
N ASN A 746 -11.99 -18.31 10.05
CA ASN A 746 -10.68 -18.64 9.48
C ASN A 746 -9.84 -19.50 10.44
N HIS A 747 -8.86 -20.24 9.91
CA HIS A 747 -7.88 -20.99 10.68
C HIS A 747 -6.46 -20.50 10.36
N PHE A 748 -5.85 -19.81 11.33
CA PHE A 748 -4.46 -19.39 11.33
C PHE A 748 -3.61 -20.52 11.95
N GLY A 749 -3.00 -21.29 11.05
CA GLY A 749 -2.25 -22.49 11.36
C GLY A 749 -0.80 -22.24 11.75
N LYS A 750 -0.08 -23.35 11.91
CA LYS A 750 1.33 -23.37 12.33
C LYS A 750 2.23 -22.64 11.32
N ARG A 751 3.35 -22.12 11.85
CA ARG A 751 4.39 -21.41 11.10
C ARG A 751 3.86 -20.13 10.44
N LEU A 752 3.04 -19.38 11.17
CA LEU A 752 2.74 -17.98 10.88
C LEU A 752 3.44 -17.10 11.92
N ASP A 753 4.19 -16.08 11.50
CA ASP A 753 4.94 -15.26 12.46
C ASP A 753 4.08 -14.15 13.06
N GLN A 754 3.45 -13.37 12.20
CA GLN A 754 2.78 -12.12 12.55
C GLN A 754 1.61 -11.84 11.58
N ARG A 755 0.93 -10.71 11.83
CA ARG A 755 -0.06 -10.12 10.89
C ARG A 755 -1.30 -10.97 10.64
N MET A 756 -1.95 -11.50 11.67
CA MET A 756 -3.18 -12.30 11.51
C MET A 756 -4.41 -11.63 12.17
N PRO A 757 -4.86 -10.43 11.77
CA PRO A 757 -4.33 -9.50 10.77
C PRO A 757 -3.27 -8.53 11.35
N ARG A 758 -2.73 -7.61 10.51
CA ARG A 758 -2.06 -6.36 10.93
C ARG A 758 -2.87 -5.18 10.36
N VAL A 759 -3.73 -4.58 11.19
CA VAL A 759 -4.82 -3.67 10.76
C VAL A 759 -4.64 -2.18 11.00
N ARG A 760 -5.30 -1.33 10.20
CA ARG A 760 -5.36 0.11 10.44
C ARG A 760 -6.69 0.70 9.99
N PHE A 761 -7.14 1.73 10.71
CA PHE A 761 -8.34 2.55 10.51
C PHE A 761 -9.73 1.94 10.42
N GLY A 762 -9.87 0.82 9.75
CA GLY A 762 -11.17 0.22 9.54
C GLY A 762 -11.87 -0.27 10.80
N PHE A 763 -13.11 -0.68 10.60
CA PHE A 763 -13.76 -1.56 11.55
C PHE A 763 -13.39 -3.01 11.22
N PHE A 764 -12.69 -3.67 12.15
CA PHE A 764 -12.22 -5.05 11.99
C PHE A 764 -13.01 -5.95 12.92
N HIS A 765 -13.91 -6.72 12.33
CA HIS A 765 -14.70 -7.70 13.04
C HIS A 765 -13.99 -9.04 12.97
N ILE A 766 -13.38 -9.47 14.08
CA ILE A 766 -12.59 -10.70 14.15
C ILE A 766 -13.40 -11.70 14.97
N VAL A 767 -14.09 -12.61 14.30
CA VAL A 767 -15.12 -13.46 14.93
C VAL A 767 -14.91 -14.95 14.66
N ASN A 768 -14.91 -15.74 15.73
CA ASN A 768 -14.82 -17.21 15.68
C ASN A 768 -13.67 -17.80 14.83
N ASN A 769 -12.55 -17.09 14.72
CA ASN A 769 -11.34 -17.60 14.06
C ASN A 769 -10.51 -18.46 15.04
N ASP A 770 -9.71 -19.37 14.49
CA ASP A 770 -8.86 -20.29 15.23
C ASP A 770 -7.39 -19.93 15.02
N TYR A 771 -6.67 -19.61 16.09
CA TYR A 771 -5.30 -19.15 16.06
C TYR A 771 -4.37 -20.13 16.77
N THR A 772 -3.40 -20.68 16.03
CA THR A 772 -2.54 -21.74 16.54
C THR A 772 -1.05 -21.44 16.29
N HIS A 773 -0.30 -21.15 17.35
CA HIS A 773 1.17 -21.08 17.36
C HIS A 773 1.80 -19.94 16.52
N TRP A 774 1.47 -18.68 16.80
CA TRP A 774 2.18 -17.52 16.22
C TRP A 774 3.64 -17.39 16.73
N MET A 775 4.57 -16.89 15.90
CA MET A 775 5.99 -16.72 16.31
C MET A 775 6.32 -15.34 16.91
N ARG A 776 5.54 -14.30 16.60
CA ARG A 776 5.68 -12.94 17.16
C ARG A 776 4.37 -12.46 17.75
N TYR A 777 3.29 -12.54 16.99
CA TYR A 777 1.93 -12.18 17.41
C TYR A 777 0.85 -12.78 16.52
N ALA A 778 -0.37 -12.93 17.04
CA ALA A 778 -1.52 -13.21 16.20
C ALA A 778 -2.05 -11.90 15.62
N ILE A 779 -2.68 -11.07 16.45
CA ILE A 779 -3.38 -9.87 16.03
C ILE A 779 -2.47 -8.65 16.22
N GLY A 780 -2.23 -7.92 15.16
CA GLY A 780 -1.63 -6.60 15.19
C GLY A 780 -2.52 -5.58 14.49
N GLY A 781 -2.14 -4.34 14.60
CA GLY A 781 -2.70 -3.20 13.93
C GLY A 781 -1.82 -2.00 14.16
N ASN A 782 -2.34 -0.77 14.21
CA ASN A 782 -1.61 0.38 14.78
C ASN A 782 -2.59 1.46 15.23
N SER A 783 -2.74 2.66 14.58
CA SER A 783 -4.60 4.52 13.40
C SER A 783 -6.20 4.55 13.42
N GLY A 784 -6.85 5.39 14.23
CA GLY A 784 -8.29 5.38 14.49
C GLY A 784 -8.94 4.10 15.05
N ALA A 785 -8.64 2.91 14.51
CA ALA A 785 -9.58 1.83 14.16
C ALA A 785 -10.36 1.16 15.32
N THR A 786 -10.97 0.01 15.04
CA THR A 786 -11.56 -0.83 16.09
C THR A 786 -11.35 -2.31 15.78
N ILE A 787 -10.79 -3.07 16.73
CA ILE A 787 -10.92 -4.54 16.73
C ILE A 787 -11.94 -4.92 17.78
N ILE A 788 -13.03 -5.52 17.32
CA ILE A 788 -13.89 -6.32 18.18
C ILE A 788 -13.53 -7.78 17.89
N SER A 789 -12.72 -8.36 18.77
CA SER A 789 -12.39 -9.79 18.80
C SER A 789 -13.50 -10.49 19.59
N GLN A 790 -14.22 -11.42 18.95
CA GLN A 790 -15.36 -12.11 19.54
C GLN A 790 -15.33 -13.62 19.33
N GLY A 791 -15.34 -14.38 20.43
CA GLY A 791 -15.48 -15.83 20.41
C GLY A 791 -14.43 -16.56 19.56
N ASN A 792 -13.26 -15.99 19.32
CA ASN A 792 -12.11 -16.65 18.69
C ASN A 792 -11.45 -17.62 19.67
N ARG A 793 -10.45 -18.37 19.20
CA ARG A 793 -9.58 -19.19 20.05
C ARG A 793 -8.12 -18.89 19.76
N PHE A 794 -7.34 -18.65 20.81
CA PHE A 794 -5.93 -18.32 20.73
C PHE A 794 -5.08 -19.32 21.51
N ILE A 795 -4.36 -20.17 20.78
CA ILE A 795 -3.41 -21.15 21.35
C ILE A 795 -1.99 -20.62 21.15
N ALA A 796 -1.45 -19.98 22.19
CA ALA A 796 -0.07 -19.49 22.20
C ALA A 796 0.94 -20.64 22.09
N GLN A 797 2.18 -20.32 21.71
CA GLN A 797 3.26 -21.31 21.70
C GLN A 797 3.71 -21.70 23.12
N ALA A 798 4.42 -22.82 23.25
CA ALA A 798 5.00 -23.25 24.53
C ALA A 798 5.98 -22.21 25.11
N SER A 799 6.68 -21.45 24.26
CA SER A 799 7.58 -20.35 24.65
C SER A 799 6.94 -19.39 25.65
N LEU A 800 7.69 -19.02 26.70
CA LEU A 800 7.26 -18.07 27.73
C LEU A 800 7.27 -16.61 27.24
N LEU A 801 7.96 -16.30 26.13
CA LEU A 801 8.11 -14.94 25.61
C LEU A 801 7.01 -14.55 24.61
N ILE A 802 6.38 -15.54 23.95
CA ILE A 802 5.41 -15.32 22.87
C ILE A 802 4.03 -15.76 23.39
N LYS A 803 3.51 -14.97 24.33
CA LYS A 803 2.23 -15.21 25.03
C LYS A 803 1.16 -14.18 24.71
N GLU A 804 1.54 -12.95 24.40
CA GLU A 804 0.54 -11.96 24.02
C GLU A 804 0.02 -12.27 22.61
N VAL A 805 -1.30 -12.39 22.50
CA VAL A 805 -2.06 -12.47 21.24
C VAL A 805 -1.81 -11.23 20.41
N THR A 806 -1.70 -10.10 21.11
CA THR A 806 -1.70 -8.78 20.52
C THR A 806 -0.29 -8.19 20.55
N HIS A 807 0.36 -8.02 19.39
CA HIS A 807 1.58 -7.24 19.31
C HIS A 807 1.43 -6.04 18.41
N ARG A 808 2.03 -5.04 18.99
CA ARG A 808 1.73 -3.66 18.93
C ARG A 808 3.14 -3.03 19.04
N GLU A 809 3.51 -2.23 18.07
CA GLU A 809 4.84 -2.06 17.49
C GLU A 809 5.08 -0.53 17.49
N LYS A 810 5.84 -0.04 18.49
CA LYS A 810 6.28 1.36 18.71
C LYS A 810 5.26 2.27 19.47
N ALA A 811 5.27 2.21 20.81
CA ALA A 811 4.43 2.98 21.76
C ALA A 811 4.95 3.03 23.20
N GLU A 812 4.44 4.05 23.92
CA GLU A 812 4.12 4.02 25.34
C GLU A 812 2.62 3.79 25.63
N GLU A 813 2.36 3.44 26.88
CA GLU A 813 1.08 2.94 27.41
C GLU A 813 0.01 3.99 27.73
N SER A 814 0.41 5.24 27.92
CA SER A 814 -0.47 6.36 28.32
C SER A 814 -1.59 6.60 27.32
N GLU A 815 -1.20 6.77 26.07
CA GLU A 815 -2.10 6.90 24.94
C GLU A 815 -2.94 5.63 24.73
N TRP A 816 -2.42 4.47 25.14
CA TRP A 816 -2.86 3.22 24.56
C TRP A 816 -4.15 2.63 25.06
N LYS A 817 -4.53 3.07 26.25
CA LYS A 817 -5.78 2.68 26.89
C LYS A 817 -7.00 3.34 26.23
N ASN A 818 -6.81 4.27 25.28
CA ASN A 818 -7.88 4.95 24.54
C ASN A 818 -8.47 4.14 23.38
N TRP A 819 -7.76 3.16 22.85
CA TRP A 819 -8.13 2.48 21.60
C TRP A 819 -8.99 1.26 21.81
N THR A 820 -10.10 1.14 21.08
CA THR A 820 -11.07 0.07 21.27
C THR A 820 -10.58 -1.26 20.67
N TRP A 821 -9.83 -2.01 21.49
CA TRP A 821 -9.52 -3.43 21.29
C TRP A 821 -10.20 -4.23 22.39
N LEU A 822 -11.32 -4.85 22.02
CA LEU A 822 -12.10 -5.69 22.90
C LEU A 822 -11.87 -7.15 22.54
N SER A 823 -11.68 -7.98 23.56
CA SER A 823 -11.61 -9.44 23.50
C SER A 823 -12.82 -9.94 24.28
N ILE A 824 -13.80 -10.52 23.58
CA ILE A 824 -15.14 -10.80 24.12
C ILE A 824 -15.43 -12.29 23.92
N ASP A 825 -15.56 -13.03 25.02
CA ASP A 825 -15.73 -14.49 25.02
C ASP A 825 -14.66 -15.30 24.27
N ASP A 826 -13.51 -14.71 23.93
CA ASP A 826 -12.37 -15.38 23.29
C ASP A 826 -11.72 -16.44 24.22
N ASP A 827 -11.36 -17.60 23.68
CA ASP A 827 -10.71 -18.72 24.41
C ASP A 827 -9.18 -18.58 24.37
N MET A 828 -8.56 -18.30 25.52
CA MET A 828 -7.13 -18.05 25.68
C MET A 828 -6.41 -19.27 26.25
N GLN A 829 -5.66 -20.00 25.42
CA GLN A 829 -5.01 -21.27 25.78
C GLN A 829 -3.47 -21.17 25.85
N ASN A 830 -2.86 -22.08 26.60
CA ASN A 830 -1.40 -22.19 26.76
C ASN A 830 -0.71 -20.90 27.28
N GLY A 831 -1.42 -20.15 28.13
CA GLY A 831 -0.95 -18.86 28.65
C GLY A 831 -1.06 -17.71 27.64
N ALA A 832 -1.83 -17.86 26.56
CA ALA A 832 -2.23 -16.73 25.72
C ALA A 832 -2.92 -15.64 26.55
N PHE A 833 -2.73 -14.38 26.18
CA PHE A 833 -3.55 -13.28 26.70
C PHE A 833 -3.67 -12.14 25.68
N PHE A 834 -4.73 -11.36 25.80
CA PHE A 834 -5.02 -10.18 24.97
C PHE A 834 -5.16 -9.00 25.93
N ARG A 835 -4.33 -7.96 25.82
CA ARG A 835 -4.57 -6.72 26.59
C ARG A 835 -5.73 -5.95 25.96
N THR A 836 -6.85 -5.82 26.68
CA THR A 836 -8.00 -5.03 26.23
C THR A 836 -7.83 -3.54 26.55
N SER A 837 -8.62 -2.71 25.87
CA SER A 837 -8.45 -1.25 25.91
C SER A 837 -9.64 -0.51 25.28
N GLY A 838 -9.68 0.81 25.52
CA GLY A 838 -10.65 1.71 24.92
C GLY A 838 -12.05 1.58 25.50
N ASP A 839 -13.03 1.95 24.69
CA ASP A 839 -14.44 1.95 25.07
C ASP A 839 -14.98 0.53 25.26
N GLN A 840 -15.02 0.05 26.50
CA GLN A 840 -15.51 -1.30 26.83
C GLN A 840 -17.00 -1.50 26.47
N ASP A 841 -17.77 -0.41 26.40
CA ASP A 841 -19.18 -0.44 25.99
C ASP A 841 -19.36 -0.41 24.46
N ALA A 842 -18.28 -0.33 23.66
CA ALA A 842 -18.39 -0.08 22.22
C ALA A 842 -19.33 -1.06 21.49
N LEU A 843 -19.33 -2.34 21.85
CA LEU A 843 -20.24 -3.33 21.26
C LEU A 843 -21.73 -2.94 21.41
N SER A 844 -22.12 -2.28 22.52
CA SER A 844 -23.49 -1.82 22.73
C SER A 844 -23.88 -0.63 21.83
N LYS A 845 -22.88 0.12 21.33
CA LYS A 845 -23.00 1.30 20.46
C LYS A 845 -22.97 0.94 18.96
N LEU A 846 -22.52 -0.27 18.63
CA LEU A 846 -22.30 -0.77 17.26
C LEU A 846 -23.49 -1.58 16.69
N LYS A 847 -24.64 -1.63 17.40
CA LYS A 847 -25.84 -2.45 17.08
C LYS A 847 -26.41 -2.33 15.66
N ASN A 848 -26.08 -1.29 14.90
CA ASN A 848 -26.58 -1.06 13.54
C ASN A 848 -25.58 -1.46 12.43
N LEU A 849 -24.41 -2.02 12.77
CA LEU A 849 -23.47 -2.57 11.79
C LEU A 849 -23.83 -4.01 11.42
N ASN A 850 -23.52 -4.42 10.17
CA ASN A 850 -23.71 -5.80 9.71
C ASN A 850 -22.59 -6.72 10.23
N LEU A 851 -22.54 -6.92 11.55
CA LEU A 851 -21.60 -7.84 12.20
C LEU A 851 -22.17 -9.26 12.19
N ILE A 852 -21.31 -10.25 12.01
CA ILE A 852 -21.72 -11.65 12.13
C ILE A 852 -21.96 -11.98 13.63
N PRO A 853 -23.08 -12.62 14.01
CA PRO A 853 -23.29 -13.02 15.40
C PRO A 853 -22.18 -13.97 15.88
N ALA A 854 -21.49 -13.59 16.95
CA ALA A 854 -20.43 -14.40 17.53
C ALA A 854 -21.02 -15.62 18.26
N GLU A 855 -20.56 -16.81 17.89
CA GLU A 855 -20.78 -18.03 18.65
C GLU A 855 -19.78 -18.14 19.82
N PRO A 856 -20.05 -18.93 20.88
CA PRO A 856 -19.08 -19.14 21.96
C PRO A 856 -17.78 -19.79 21.48
N SER A 857 -16.64 -19.31 21.96
CA SER A 857 -15.29 -19.71 21.53
C SER A 857 -14.98 -21.21 21.61
N TYR A 858 -15.56 -21.94 22.57
CA TYR A 858 -15.41 -23.40 22.63
C TYR A 858 -15.95 -24.14 21.37
N LYS A 859 -16.78 -23.48 20.55
CA LYS A 859 -17.26 -23.99 19.26
C LYS A 859 -16.27 -23.73 18.10
N VAL A 860 -15.25 -22.88 18.24
CA VAL A 860 -14.34 -22.47 17.16
C VAL A 860 -13.79 -23.64 16.37
N GLY A 861 -13.18 -24.63 17.04
CA GLY A 861 -12.64 -25.84 16.36
C GLY A 861 -13.68 -26.74 15.66
N ILE A 862 -14.98 -26.40 15.73
CA ILE A 862 -16.07 -27.00 14.95
C ILE A 862 -16.51 -26.03 13.84
N LEU A 863 -16.57 -24.72 14.11
CA LEU A 863 -16.90 -23.66 13.14
C LEU A 863 -15.84 -23.50 12.04
N THR A 864 -14.55 -23.58 12.41
CA THR A 864 -13.37 -23.47 11.52
C THR A 864 -12.90 -24.83 10.99
N LYS A 865 -13.57 -25.93 11.36
CA LYS A 865 -13.19 -27.32 11.02
C LYS A 865 -12.97 -27.56 9.53
N PHE A 866 -13.64 -26.78 8.69
CA PHE A 866 -13.58 -26.86 7.23
C PHE A 866 -12.98 -25.60 6.59
N ALA A 867 -12.21 -24.83 7.36
CA ALA A 867 -11.48 -23.69 6.82
C ALA A 867 -10.38 -24.15 5.85
N GLY A 868 -10.22 -23.40 4.75
CA GLY A 868 -9.48 -23.78 3.55
C GLY A 868 -10.41 -24.27 2.44
N SER A 869 -9.81 -24.61 1.30
CA SER A 869 -10.49 -25.12 0.12
C SER A 869 -11.21 -26.47 0.38
N LEU A 870 -12.44 -26.61 -0.12
CA LEU A 870 -13.28 -27.79 0.06
C LEU A 870 -13.21 -28.75 -1.13
N SER A 871 -13.37 -30.04 -0.83
CA SER A 871 -13.55 -31.10 -1.84
C SER A 871 -15.04 -31.33 -2.15
N CYS A 872 -15.72 -30.31 -2.68
CA CYS A 872 -17.13 -30.42 -3.05
C CYS A 872 -17.37 -31.44 -4.18
N THR A 873 -18.55 -32.08 -4.21
CA THR A 873 -18.97 -32.99 -5.30
C THR A 873 -20.38 -32.64 -5.76
N ALA A 874 -20.62 -32.58 -7.08
CA ALA A 874 -21.92 -32.22 -7.64
C ALA A 874 -23.00 -33.27 -7.31
N GLY A 875 -24.27 -32.83 -7.20
CA GLY A 875 -25.40 -33.70 -6.84
C GLY A 875 -25.42 -34.17 -5.37
N ARG A 876 -24.58 -33.58 -4.51
CA ARG A 876 -24.49 -33.81 -3.06
C ARG A 876 -24.17 -32.48 -2.35
N PRO A 877 -24.55 -32.31 -1.07
CA PRO A 877 -24.01 -31.22 -0.27
C PRO A 877 -22.49 -31.29 -0.20
N CYS A 878 -21.84 -30.15 0.01
CA CYS A 878 -20.41 -30.08 0.25
C CYS A 878 -20.07 -30.16 1.76
#